data_AF-A0A812IKP3-F1
#
_entry.id   AF-A0A812IKP3-F1
#
_cell.length_a   1.000
_cell.length_b   1.000
_cell.length_c   1.000
_cell.angle_alpha   90.00
_cell.angle_beta   90.00
_cell.angle_gamma   90.00
#
_symmetry.space_group_name_H-M   'P 1'
#
loop_
_entity.id
_entity.type
_entity.pdbx_description
1 polymer ?
#
loop_
_entity_poly.entity_id
_entity_poly.type
_entity_poly.pdbx_seq_one_letter_code
_entity_poly.pdbx_strand_id
1 'polypeptide(L)'
;MARITLKQNHELEPHALAAVQAIEASGADSSTMRGLAHSQALFDSYFKFYMPARAGTSIPEELIELGAEHGLTEEKIAQLDEPTNSFSEVERLALEYADRMALDHHHMDDAFFDRMREQFTDEQILELGMMIGQFIGFGRLLMVLDLESKFCPVAGAVAAPDLKNRFQHGVASGDPLGDRVILWTRVSGGADKPVAVRWVIATDQALRNIVNQGVVTALPERDHTVKVDALGLSPGRTYYYRFDADGQESPTGRTRTLPDRTVTRLRFAVVSCSNYPFGYFNAYGRVAERADVDAVLHLGDYFYEYAPNEYGSGEEFGRVHEPGHEVVTLADYRVRHAQYKTDPDLQEAHRQHPWICVWDDHESTNNSWRDGAQNHNPESGEGNWSTRRAVAIRAYHEWLPIREQPSANGPFIYRSFRFGQLADLIMLDTRLHGRSRQLDDPKDTAGLADPSRTILGADQQAWLAEQLRASKRQGTTWRLLGQQLMFGQLIGEDGVLLNTDQWDGYPASRTAILDQLAAESINNMVVLTGDIHTAWAMDIAPDPLSDGYDPGSGKGSLAVEFVTTSVTSPGPQGDAEALAEREQVIMDTRPHIHYVNLREHGYLLLDIDSERTRGEFWFVDSIVERGGGERLAAAYTTQAGANHLVRD
;
A
#
# COMPACT_ATOMS: atom_id res chain seq x y z
N MET A 1 47.77 -10.90 -8.22
CA MET A 1 48.29 -11.98 -9.09
C MET A 1 48.08 -13.32 -8.38
N ALA A 2 46.87 -13.91 -8.48
CA ALA A 2 46.65 -15.29 -8.09
C ALA A 2 46.85 -16.15 -9.35
N ARG A 3 47.86 -17.01 -9.35
CA ARG A 3 48.04 -18.04 -10.38
C ARG A 3 46.97 -19.11 -10.16
N ILE A 4 46.00 -19.22 -11.06
CA ILE A 4 45.17 -20.43 -11.14
C ILE A 4 46.10 -21.55 -11.59
N THR A 5 46.26 -22.57 -10.75
CA THR A 5 47.03 -23.76 -11.09
C THR A 5 46.03 -24.79 -11.60
N LEU A 6 46.07 -25.08 -12.91
CA LEU A 6 45.34 -26.22 -13.47
C LEU A 6 46.08 -27.49 -13.02
N LYS A 7 45.37 -28.41 -12.36
CA LYS A 7 45.89 -29.72 -12.00
C LYS A 7 46.27 -30.49 -13.28
N GLN A 8 47.42 -31.16 -13.27
CA GLN A 8 47.78 -32.04 -14.39
C GLN A 8 46.98 -33.35 -14.32
N ASN A 9 46.79 -34.05 -15.46
CA ASN A 9 45.94 -35.25 -15.53
C ASN A 9 46.28 -36.35 -14.50
N HIS A 10 47.53 -36.41 -14.02
CA HIS A 10 47.96 -37.36 -12.99
C HIS A 10 47.53 -36.99 -11.55
N GLU A 11 46.98 -35.79 -11.35
CA GLU A 11 46.48 -35.24 -10.08
C GLU A 11 44.95 -35.24 -10.01
N LEU A 12 44.29 -35.74 -11.06
CA LEU A 12 42.85 -35.92 -11.13
C LEU A 12 42.45 -37.24 -10.44
N GLU A 13 41.32 -37.20 -9.74
CA GLU A 13 40.72 -38.40 -9.18
C GLU A 13 40.36 -39.40 -10.30
N PRO A 14 40.39 -40.72 -10.06
CA PRO A 14 40.27 -41.73 -11.11
C PRO A 14 39.02 -41.61 -11.99
N HIS A 15 37.90 -41.16 -11.43
CA HIS A 15 36.65 -40.96 -12.16
C HIS A 15 36.73 -39.76 -13.13
N ALA A 16 37.41 -38.68 -12.74
CA ALA A 16 37.62 -37.50 -13.58
C ALA A 16 38.62 -37.79 -14.70
N LEU A 17 39.67 -38.57 -14.41
CA LEU A 17 40.61 -39.03 -15.44
C LEU A 17 39.93 -39.94 -16.46
N ALA A 18 39.03 -40.83 -16.02
CA ALA A 18 38.25 -41.70 -16.91
C ALA A 18 37.30 -40.91 -17.83
N ALA A 19 36.66 -39.84 -17.32
CA ALA A 19 35.82 -38.96 -18.11
C ALA A 19 36.63 -38.20 -19.18
N VAL A 20 37.80 -37.67 -18.82
CA VAL A 20 38.70 -36.99 -19.77
C VAL A 20 39.19 -37.95 -20.86
N GLN A 21 39.58 -39.17 -20.48
CA GLN A 21 40.02 -40.20 -21.43
C GLN A 21 38.88 -40.68 -22.35
N ALA A 22 37.64 -40.73 -21.86
CA ALA A 22 36.46 -41.04 -22.68
C ALA A 22 36.17 -39.94 -23.72
N ILE A 23 36.39 -38.68 -23.35
CA ILE A 23 36.25 -37.52 -24.25
C ILE A 23 37.38 -37.49 -25.29
N GLU A 24 38.61 -37.82 -24.91
CA GLU A 24 39.73 -37.92 -25.87
C GLU A 24 39.58 -39.12 -26.82
N ALA A 25 39.01 -40.24 -26.34
CA ALA A 25 38.77 -41.44 -27.13
C ALA A 25 37.57 -41.33 -28.09
N SER A 26 36.66 -40.38 -27.87
CA SER A 26 35.50 -40.15 -28.74
C SER A 26 35.87 -39.54 -30.10
N GLY A 27 37.14 -39.17 -30.30
CA GLY A 27 37.59 -38.51 -31.53
C GLY A 27 37.03 -37.08 -31.67
N ALA A 28 36.46 -36.52 -30.61
CA ALA A 28 36.08 -35.11 -30.56
C ALA A 28 37.33 -34.26 -30.74
N ASP A 29 37.45 -33.66 -31.92
CA ASP A 29 38.54 -32.79 -32.30
C ASP A 29 38.68 -31.67 -31.25
N SER A 30 39.79 -31.66 -30.53
CA SER A 30 40.20 -30.66 -29.53
C SER A 30 40.30 -29.22 -30.07
N SER A 31 39.89 -28.99 -31.32
CA SER A 31 39.70 -27.69 -31.95
C SER A 31 38.50 -26.90 -31.41
N THR A 32 37.56 -27.53 -30.69
CA THR A 32 36.41 -26.83 -30.07
C THR A 32 36.80 -25.90 -28.91
N MET A 33 37.99 -26.04 -28.34
CA MET A 33 38.50 -25.14 -27.29
C MET A 33 39.26 -23.90 -27.80
N ARG A 34 39.26 -23.62 -29.11
CA ARG A 34 39.81 -22.37 -29.69
C ARG A 34 38.78 -21.44 -30.33
N GLY A 35 37.49 -21.59 -30.00
CA GLY A 35 36.40 -20.74 -30.50
C GLY A 35 35.99 -19.56 -29.59
N LEU A 36 36.80 -19.15 -28.61
CA LEU A 36 36.49 -18.06 -27.66
C LEU A 36 36.59 -16.63 -28.26
N ALA A 37 36.29 -16.47 -29.56
CA ALA A 37 36.00 -15.21 -30.22
C ALA A 37 35.59 -15.51 -31.66
N HIS A 38 34.28 -15.49 -31.99
CA HIS A 38 33.75 -15.08 -33.31
C HIS A 38 32.23 -15.27 -33.40
N SER A 39 31.50 -14.67 -32.48
CA SER A 39 30.19 -14.17 -32.86
C SER A 39 30.10 -12.76 -32.32
N GLN A 40 30.45 -11.80 -33.18
CA GLN A 40 30.14 -10.39 -32.97
C GLN A 40 28.65 -10.26 -32.58
N ALA A 41 27.78 -11.09 -33.17
CA ALA A 41 26.36 -11.15 -32.82
C ALA A 41 26.08 -11.60 -31.38
N LEU A 42 26.82 -12.55 -30.79
CA LEU A 42 26.65 -12.96 -29.38
C LEU A 42 27.25 -11.93 -28.41
N PHE A 43 28.34 -11.27 -28.80
CA PHE A 43 28.93 -10.17 -28.04
C PHE A 43 28.05 -8.91 -28.07
N ASP A 44 27.42 -8.63 -29.22
CA ASP A 44 26.45 -7.55 -29.40
C ASP A 44 25.13 -7.87 -28.68
N SER A 45 24.71 -9.14 -28.70
CA SER A 45 23.63 -9.65 -27.84
C SER A 45 23.97 -9.40 -26.36
N TYR A 46 25.14 -9.80 -25.87
CA TYR A 46 25.54 -9.56 -24.48
C TYR A 46 25.48 -8.08 -24.06
N PHE A 47 25.95 -7.15 -24.92
CA PHE A 47 25.88 -5.71 -24.64
C PHE A 47 24.45 -5.16 -24.65
N LYS A 48 23.57 -5.73 -25.47
CA LYS A 48 22.14 -5.39 -25.48
C LYS A 48 21.39 -6.02 -24.30
N PHE A 49 21.64 -7.27 -23.96
CA PHE A 49 20.87 -8.05 -22.98
C PHE A 49 21.23 -7.79 -21.51
N TYR A 50 22.50 -7.57 -21.17
CA TYR A 50 22.93 -7.65 -19.76
C TYR A 50 23.08 -6.29 -19.05
N MET A 51 23.37 -5.20 -19.75
CA MET A 51 23.49 -3.87 -19.13
C MET A 51 22.14 -3.28 -18.64
N PRO A 52 20.99 -3.50 -19.31
CA PRO A 52 19.72 -2.96 -18.82
C PRO A 52 19.05 -3.81 -17.72
N ALA A 53 19.32 -5.13 -17.69
CA ALA A 53 18.63 -6.06 -16.79
C ALA A 53 19.05 -5.98 -15.31
N ARG A 54 20.10 -5.21 -14.99
CA ARG A 54 20.51 -4.94 -13.61
C ARG A 54 20.52 -3.47 -13.20
N ALA A 55 20.13 -2.58 -14.11
CA ALA A 55 19.97 -1.16 -13.85
C ALA A 55 18.53 -0.75 -14.17
N GLY A 56 17.55 -1.17 -13.35
CA GLY A 56 16.24 -0.52 -13.14
C GLY A 56 15.41 0.01 -14.32
N THR A 57 15.71 -0.29 -15.58
CA THR A 57 15.00 0.20 -16.76
C THR A 57 14.34 -0.96 -17.50
N SER A 58 13.21 -0.68 -18.16
CA SER A 58 12.51 -1.61 -19.06
C SER A 58 13.47 -2.29 -20.03
N ILE A 59 13.33 -3.61 -20.20
CA ILE A 59 14.03 -4.38 -21.23
C ILE A 59 13.76 -3.70 -22.59
N PRO A 60 14.77 -3.29 -23.36
CA PRO A 60 14.57 -2.74 -24.70
C PRO A 60 13.65 -3.62 -25.56
N GLU A 61 12.72 -2.99 -26.29
CA GLU A 61 11.68 -3.64 -27.10
C GLU A 61 12.25 -4.72 -28.05
N GLU A 62 13.41 -4.44 -28.65
CA GLU A 62 14.18 -5.34 -29.53
C GLU A 62 14.60 -6.66 -28.87
N LEU A 63 14.65 -6.71 -27.53
CA LEU A 63 15.05 -7.89 -26.74
C LEU A 63 13.84 -8.67 -26.23
N ILE A 64 12.73 -7.98 -26.01
CA ILE A 64 11.42 -8.60 -25.82
C ILE A 64 11.02 -9.33 -27.11
N GLU A 65 11.27 -8.71 -28.27
CA GLU A 65 11.08 -9.32 -29.58
C GLU A 65 11.95 -10.58 -29.78
N LEU A 66 13.25 -10.53 -29.47
CA LEU A 66 14.12 -11.72 -29.59
C LEU A 66 13.75 -12.83 -28.59
N GLY A 67 13.34 -12.48 -27.37
CA GLY A 67 12.83 -13.44 -26.39
C GLY A 67 11.54 -14.11 -26.86
N ALA A 68 10.61 -13.32 -27.44
CA ALA A 68 9.37 -13.81 -28.01
C ALA A 68 9.61 -14.75 -29.20
N GLU A 69 10.61 -14.47 -30.05
CA GLU A 69 11.03 -15.35 -31.16
C GLU A 69 11.51 -16.74 -30.67
N HIS A 70 11.99 -16.83 -29.43
CA HIS A 70 12.47 -18.06 -28.80
C HIS A 70 11.52 -18.62 -27.71
N GLY A 71 10.28 -18.12 -27.62
CA GLY A 71 9.24 -18.66 -26.75
C GLY A 71 9.26 -18.20 -25.29
N LEU A 72 10.00 -17.13 -24.98
CA LEU A 72 9.90 -16.39 -23.72
C LEU A 72 8.74 -15.38 -23.82
N THR A 73 7.68 -15.63 -23.06
CA THR A 73 6.57 -14.68 -22.91
C THR A 73 6.86 -13.71 -21.75
N GLU A 74 6.24 -12.54 -21.75
CA GLU A 74 6.33 -11.61 -20.61
C GLU A 74 5.84 -12.26 -19.31
N GLU A 75 4.85 -13.16 -19.40
CA GLU A 75 4.38 -13.99 -18.28
C GLU A 75 5.48 -14.90 -17.73
N LYS A 76 6.31 -15.50 -18.60
CA LYS A 76 7.48 -16.31 -18.18
C LYS A 76 8.53 -15.42 -17.51
N ILE A 77 8.84 -14.25 -18.07
CA ILE A 77 9.84 -13.31 -17.50
C ILE A 77 9.43 -12.85 -16.10
N ALA A 78 8.15 -12.53 -15.89
CA ALA A 78 7.61 -12.11 -14.60
C ALA A 78 7.60 -13.21 -13.53
N GLN A 79 7.81 -14.47 -13.92
CA GLN A 79 7.80 -15.64 -13.05
C GLN A 79 9.19 -16.28 -12.89
N LEU A 80 10.27 -15.62 -13.31
CA LEU A 80 11.63 -16.18 -13.22
C LEU A 80 12.07 -16.46 -11.78
N ASP A 81 11.60 -15.67 -10.80
CA ASP A 81 11.93 -15.85 -9.38
C ASP A 81 11.10 -16.96 -8.70
N GLU A 82 9.92 -17.27 -9.25
CA GLU A 82 9.04 -18.37 -8.83
C GLU A 82 8.43 -19.04 -10.05
N PRO A 83 9.18 -19.92 -10.75
CA PRO A 83 8.74 -20.46 -12.03
C PRO A 83 7.56 -21.42 -11.85
N THR A 84 6.34 -20.92 -12.08
CA THR A 84 5.08 -21.66 -11.93
C THR A 84 4.65 -22.37 -13.24
N ASN A 85 3.35 -22.49 -13.50
CA ASN A 85 2.77 -23.25 -14.62
C ASN A 85 3.08 -22.68 -16.02
N SER A 86 3.65 -21.47 -16.11
CA SER A 86 4.04 -20.85 -17.39
C SER A 86 5.29 -21.49 -18.00
N PHE A 87 6.09 -22.21 -17.21
CA PHE A 87 7.28 -22.92 -17.65
C PHE A 87 7.05 -24.43 -17.73
N SER A 88 7.52 -25.04 -18.82
CA SER A 88 7.60 -26.49 -18.97
C SER A 88 8.51 -27.10 -17.90
N GLU A 89 8.35 -28.40 -17.66
CA GLU A 89 9.18 -29.13 -16.69
C GLU A 89 10.68 -29.05 -17.02
N VAL A 90 11.03 -29.11 -18.30
CA VAL A 90 12.41 -28.95 -18.80
C VAL A 90 12.94 -27.55 -18.50
N GLU A 91 12.16 -26.49 -18.74
CA GLU A 91 12.55 -25.10 -18.47
C GLU A 91 12.70 -24.84 -16.97
N ARG A 92 11.78 -25.35 -16.15
CA ARG A 92 11.87 -25.24 -14.68
C ARG A 92 13.11 -25.90 -14.13
N LEU A 93 13.48 -27.06 -14.67
CA LEU A 93 14.66 -27.80 -14.23
C LEU A 93 15.97 -27.11 -14.67
N ALA A 94 15.98 -26.45 -15.84
CA ALA A 94 17.10 -25.61 -16.28
C ALA A 94 17.28 -24.35 -15.41
N LEU A 95 16.17 -23.70 -15.02
CA LEU A 95 16.20 -22.57 -14.08
C LEU A 95 16.69 -23.00 -12.69
N GLU A 96 16.21 -24.13 -12.17
CA GLU A 96 16.68 -24.70 -10.91
C GLU A 96 18.20 -25.02 -10.96
N TYR A 97 18.71 -25.49 -12.09
CA TYR A 97 20.16 -25.69 -12.28
C TYR A 97 20.92 -24.37 -12.21
N ALA A 98 20.43 -23.31 -12.87
CA ALA A 98 21.01 -21.97 -12.81
C ALA A 98 21.05 -21.42 -11.38
N ASP A 99 19.96 -21.53 -10.64
CA ASP A 99 19.85 -21.07 -9.26
C ASP A 99 20.77 -21.82 -8.32
N ARG A 100 20.80 -23.16 -8.40
CA ARG A 100 21.72 -23.96 -7.59
C ARG A 100 23.17 -23.63 -7.93
N MET A 101 23.53 -23.47 -9.20
CA MET A 101 24.89 -23.06 -9.58
C MET A 101 25.27 -21.66 -9.03
N ALA A 102 24.32 -20.73 -8.96
CA ALA A 102 24.56 -19.38 -8.47
C ALA A 102 24.61 -19.28 -6.94
N LEU A 103 23.72 -20.00 -6.24
CA LEU A 103 23.39 -19.78 -4.83
C LEU A 103 23.65 -21.00 -3.93
N ASP A 104 23.58 -22.23 -4.46
CA ASP A 104 23.62 -23.47 -3.66
C ASP A 104 24.30 -24.67 -4.33
N HIS A 105 25.46 -24.44 -4.94
CA HIS A 105 26.16 -25.43 -5.78
C HIS A 105 26.70 -26.65 -5.00
N HIS A 106 26.64 -26.61 -3.67
CA HIS A 106 27.04 -27.72 -2.80
C HIS A 106 25.94 -28.78 -2.60
N HIS A 107 24.67 -28.47 -2.91
CA HIS A 107 23.54 -29.40 -2.79
C HIS A 107 23.04 -29.90 -4.16
N MET A 108 23.91 -29.89 -5.16
CA MET A 108 23.69 -30.55 -6.44
C MET A 108 24.13 -32.01 -6.36
N ASP A 109 23.35 -32.82 -5.66
CA ASP A 109 23.63 -34.23 -5.41
C ASP A 109 23.22 -35.15 -6.58
N ASP A 110 23.49 -36.45 -6.45
CA ASP A 110 23.15 -37.44 -7.47
C ASP A 110 21.64 -37.44 -7.78
N ALA A 111 20.78 -37.20 -6.79
CA ALA A 111 19.33 -37.13 -6.98
C ALA A 111 18.91 -35.94 -7.86
N PHE A 112 19.58 -34.79 -7.71
CA PHE A 112 19.38 -33.65 -8.60
C PHE A 112 19.80 -33.98 -10.04
N PHE A 113 20.98 -34.56 -10.23
CA PHE A 113 21.48 -34.90 -11.57
C PHE A 113 20.72 -36.06 -12.21
N ASP A 114 20.14 -36.98 -11.43
CA ASP A 114 19.24 -38.01 -11.96
C ASP A 114 17.98 -37.39 -12.55
N ARG A 115 17.38 -36.38 -11.89
CA ARG A 115 16.27 -35.59 -12.47
C ARG A 115 16.71 -34.83 -13.73
N MET A 116 17.92 -34.26 -13.74
CA MET A 116 18.46 -33.62 -14.94
C MET A 116 18.55 -34.61 -16.10
N ARG A 117 19.02 -35.84 -15.84
CA ARG A 117 19.14 -36.91 -16.86
C ARG A 117 17.80 -37.48 -17.33
N GLU A 118 16.72 -37.26 -16.60
CA GLU A 118 15.35 -37.58 -17.08
C GLU A 118 14.92 -36.64 -18.22
N GLN A 119 15.48 -35.43 -18.30
CA GLN A 119 15.06 -34.36 -19.22
C GLN A 119 16.14 -33.93 -20.21
N PHE A 120 17.43 -34.15 -19.90
CA PHE A 120 18.59 -33.70 -20.67
C PHE A 120 19.61 -34.83 -20.84
N THR A 121 20.34 -34.85 -21.96
CA THR A 121 21.52 -35.73 -22.10
C THR A 121 22.71 -35.20 -21.29
N ASP A 122 23.70 -36.04 -20.98
CA ASP A 122 24.91 -35.61 -20.26
C ASP A 122 25.65 -34.48 -21.00
N GLU A 123 25.63 -34.46 -22.35
CA GLU A 123 26.19 -33.37 -23.15
C GLU A 123 25.43 -32.06 -22.96
N GLN A 124 24.09 -32.11 -22.92
CA GLN A 124 23.24 -30.93 -22.71
C GLN A 124 23.40 -30.37 -21.29
N ILE A 125 23.54 -31.23 -20.29
CA ILE A 125 23.80 -30.82 -18.90
C ILE A 125 25.14 -30.10 -18.78
N LEU A 126 26.18 -30.60 -19.47
CA LEU A 126 27.49 -29.98 -19.51
C LEU A 126 27.46 -28.63 -20.21
N GLU A 127 26.83 -28.55 -21.38
CA GLU A 127 26.70 -27.31 -22.16
C GLU A 127 25.93 -26.23 -21.39
N LEU A 128 24.79 -26.60 -20.79
CA LEU A 128 23.98 -25.72 -19.96
C LEU A 128 24.78 -25.22 -18.74
N GLY A 129 25.52 -26.11 -18.07
CA GLY A 129 26.38 -25.76 -16.94
C GLY A 129 27.51 -24.80 -17.32
N MET A 130 28.13 -24.98 -18.48
CA MET A 130 29.17 -24.08 -19.00
C MET A 130 28.62 -22.69 -19.30
N MET A 131 27.44 -22.61 -19.92
CA MET A 131 26.76 -21.35 -20.19
C MET A 131 26.44 -20.61 -18.88
N ILE A 132 25.78 -21.29 -17.93
CA ILE A 132 25.45 -20.74 -16.61
C ILE A 132 26.71 -20.22 -15.89
N GLY A 133 27.76 -21.04 -15.84
CA GLY A 133 29.03 -20.67 -15.19
C GLY A 133 29.69 -19.45 -15.82
N GLN A 134 29.62 -19.32 -17.14
CA GLN A 134 30.12 -18.15 -17.86
C GLN A 134 29.36 -16.87 -17.46
N PHE A 135 28.01 -16.92 -17.41
CA PHE A 135 27.19 -15.77 -17.00
C PHE A 135 27.45 -15.35 -15.55
N ILE A 136 27.52 -16.30 -14.61
CA ILE A 136 27.83 -16.03 -13.19
C ILE A 136 29.24 -15.43 -13.06
N GLY A 137 30.22 -16.00 -13.76
CA GLY A 137 31.61 -15.55 -13.73
C GLY A 137 31.79 -14.12 -14.22
N PHE A 138 31.17 -13.77 -15.34
CA PHE A 138 31.24 -12.41 -15.89
C PHE A 138 30.49 -11.38 -15.04
N GLY A 139 29.30 -11.69 -14.53
CA GLY A 139 28.56 -10.81 -13.63
C GLY A 139 29.37 -10.47 -12.36
N ARG A 140 30.03 -11.47 -11.75
CA ARG A 140 30.92 -11.25 -10.61
C ARG A 140 32.15 -10.43 -10.98
N LEU A 141 32.72 -10.64 -12.16
CA LEU A 141 33.89 -9.90 -12.64
C LEU A 141 33.56 -8.42 -12.91
N LEU A 142 32.42 -8.11 -13.51
CA LEU A 142 31.97 -6.73 -13.73
C LEU A 142 31.80 -5.96 -12.41
N MET A 143 31.19 -6.60 -11.41
CA MET A 143 31.00 -6.04 -10.07
C MET A 143 32.33 -5.79 -9.35
N VAL A 144 33.29 -6.72 -9.48
CA VAL A 144 34.64 -6.56 -8.91
C VAL A 144 35.42 -5.42 -9.57
N LEU A 145 35.14 -5.14 -10.84
CA LEU A 145 35.83 -4.11 -11.62
C LEU A 145 35.16 -2.72 -11.57
N ASP A 146 34.03 -2.58 -10.86
CA ASP A 146 33.27 -1.33 -10.71
C ASP A 146 32.94 -0.66 -12.06
N LEU A 147 32.63 -1.48 -13.07
CA LEU A 147 32.33 -1.03 -14.42
C LEU A 147 30.86 -0.63 -14.62
N GLU A 148 30.06 -0.58 -13.54
CA GLU A 148 28.62 -0.31 -13.56
C GLU A 148 28.26 1.19 -13.63
N SER A 149 29.24 2.12 -13.59
CA SER A 149 28.95 3.54 -13.36
C SER A 149 29.59 4.54 -14.34
N LYS A 150 29.14 4.65 -15.61
CA LYS A 150 29.51 5.79 -16.49
C LYS A 150 28.48 6.27 -17.52
N PHE A 151 27.16 6.21 -17.29
CA PHE A 151 26.20 6.98 -18.10
C PHE A 151 24.94 7.38 -17.30
N CYS A 152 25.08 8.29 -16.34
CA CYS A 152 24.00 9.23 -15.96
C CYS A 152 24.58 10.39 -15.13
N PRO A 153 24.42 11.67 -15.53
CA PRO A 153 24.77 12.80 -14.69
C PRO A 153 23.64 13.01 -13.66
N VAL A 154 23.79 12.44 -12.47
CA VAL A 154 22.93 12.80 -11.33
C VAL A 154 23.34 14.20 -10.86
N ALA A 155 22.41 15.14 -10.99
CA ALA A 155 22.46 16.42 -10.31
C ALA A 155 22.35 16.18 -8.80
N GLY A 156 23.30 16.75 -8.04
CA GLY A 156 23.21 16.87 -6.58
C GLY A 156 23.47 15.57 -5.82
N ALA A 157 24.69 15.43 -5.29
CA ALA A 157 24.98 14.45 -4.27
C ALA A 157 24.08 14.68 -3.04
N VAL A 158 23.04 13.86 -2.89
CA VAL A 158 22.41 13.64 -1.58
C VAL A 158 23.49 13.01 -0.71
N ALA A 159 23.73 13.61 0.46
CA ALA A 159 24.77 13.17 1.39
C ALA A 159 24.62 11.67 1.70
N ALA A 160 25.75 10.97 1.85
CA ALA A 160 25.78 9.57 2.29
C ALA A 160 24.90 9.38 3.54
N PRO A 161 24.08 8.32 3.62
CA PRO A 161 23.13 8.14 4.71
C PRO A 161 23.88 8.10 6.04
N ASP A 162 23.43 8.94 6.98
CA ASP A 162 23.95 8.94 8.34
C ASP A 162 23.65 7.57 8.98
N LEU A 163 24.69 6.74 9.15
CA LEU A 163 24.63 5.44 9.84
C LEU A 163 24.23 5.56 11.33
N LYS A 164 23.95 6.76 11.83
CA LYS A 164 23.67 7.02 13.25
C LYS A 164 22.29 6.62 13.74
N ASN A 165 21.31 6.37 12.86
CA ASN A 165 19.97 5.93 13.27
C ASN A 165 19.45 4.80 12.36
N ARG A 166 19.28 3.59 12.91
CA ARG A 166 18.65 2.45 12.21
C ARG A 166 17.14 2.62 11.99
N PHE A 167 16.46 3.48 12.73
CA PHE A 167 15.00 3.63 12.71
C PHE A 167 14.57 5.03 12.27
N GLN A 168 15.09 5.49 11.12
CA GLN A 168 14.80 6.82 10.56
C GLN A 168 13.33 7.05 10.22
N HIS A 169 12.56 5.97 9.99
CA HIS A 169 11.16 6.01 9.58
C HIS A 169 10.19 5.74 10.75
N GLY A 170 10.71 5.80 11.99
CA GLY A 170 9.94 5.57 13.20
C GLY A 170 9.47 4.12 13.36
N VAL A 171 8.43 3.96 14.18
CA VAL A 171 7.74 2.69 14.44
C VAL A 171 6.25 2.91 14.31
N ALA A 172 5.51 1.85 13.96
CA ALA A 172 4.06 1.92 13.84
C ALA A 172 3.41 0.65 14.38
N SER A 173 2.13 0.75 14.71
CA SER A 173 1.30 -0.41 15.02
C SER A 173 -0.05 -0.30 14.34
N GLY A 174 -0.72 -1.42 14.09
CA GLY A 174 -1.95 -1.41 13.31
C GLY A 174 -2.63 -2.75 13.21
N ASP A 175 -3.79 -2.73 12.55
CA ASP A 175 -4.71 -3.86 12.46
C ASP A 175 -4.87 -4.64 13.79
N PRO A 176 -5.22 -3.95 14.88
CA PRO A 176 -5.37 -4.59 16.18
C PRO A 176 -6.52 -5.60 16.12
N LEU A 177 -6.36 -6.71 16.85
CA LEU A 177 -7.42 -7.64 17.20
C LEU A 177 -7.45 -7.81 18.73
N GLY A 178 -8.31 -8.68 19.24
CA GLY A 178 -8.43 -8.89 20.69
C GLY A 178 -7.17 -9.47 21.32
N ASP A 179 -6.45 -10.32 20.59
CA ASP A 179 -5.33 -11.11 21.10
C ASP A 179 -3.98 -10.79 20.46
N ARG A 180 -3.94 -9.84 19.51
CA ARG A 180 -2.74 -9.52 18.72
C ARG A 180 -2.81 -8.14 18.08
N VAL A 181 -1.66 -7.66 17.62
CA VAL A 181 -1.53 -6.40 16.86
C VAL A 181 -0.31 -6.47 15.94
N ILE A 182 -0.37 -5.80 14.78
CA ILE A 182 0.81 -5.65 13.91
C ILE A 182 1.74 -4.62 14.53
N LEU A 183 3.02 -4.97 14.67
CA LEU A 183 4.12 -4.05 14.96
C LEU A 183 4.95 -3.87 13.70
N TRP A 184 5.27 -2.63 13.35
CA TRP A 184 5.97 -2.27 12.14
C TRP A 184 7.17 -1.35 12.41
N THR A 185 8.24 -1.54 11.64
CA THR A 185 9.36 -0.59 11.52
C THR A 185 10.10 -0.82 10.20
N ARG A 186 11.00 0.08 9.80
CA ARG A 186 12.00 -0.15 8.74
C ARG A 186 13.42 0.04 9.25
N VAL A 187 14.33 -0.88 8.91
CA VAL A 187 15.75 -0.76 9.26
C VAL A 187 16.52 -0.02 8.17
N SER A 188 17.08 1.13 8.52
CA SER A 188 17.80 2.04 7.61
C SER A 188 19.29 1.70 7.55
N GLY A 189 19.91 1.91 6.38
CA GLY A 189 21.33 1.59 6.15
C GLY A 189 21.62 0.09 6.10
N GLY A 190 20.62 -0.73 5.78
CA GLY A 190 20.70 -2.19 5.72
C GLY A 190 21.44 -2.79 4.52
N ALA A 191 21.85 -1.98 3.52
CA ALA A 191 22.48 -2.43 2.26
C ALA A 191 21.79 -3.67 1.66
N ASP A 192 22.45 -4.47 0.81
CA ASP A 192 21.86 -5.69 0.21
C ASP A 192 21.93 -6.91 1.15
N LYS A 193 21.89 -6.70 2.48
CA LYS A 193 22.04 -7.79 3.46
C LYS A 193 20.83 -7.92 4.38
N PRO A 194 20.44 -9.16 4.72
CA PRO A 194 19.50 -9.40 5.81
C PRO A 194 20.00 -8.83 7.14
N VAL A 195 19.12 -8.18 7.90
CA VAL A 195 19.41 -7.63 9.24
C VAL A 195 18.51 -8.28 10.28
N ALA A 196 19.11 -8.84 11.33
CA ALA A 196 18.35 -9.39 12.46
C ALA A 196 17.79 -8.25 13.33
N VAL A 197 16.49 -8.29 13.60
CA VAL A 197 15.77 -7.29 14.38
C VAL A 197 15.09 -7.97 15.55
N ARG A 198 15.51 -7.61 16.76
CA ARG A 198 14.82 -8.02 17.98
C ARG A 198 13.63 -7.11 18.21
N TRP A 199 12.54 -7.65 18.72
CA TRP A 199 11.37 -6.87 19.10
C TRP A 199 10.84 -7.34 20.45
N VAL A 200 10.27 -6.41 21.21
CA VAL A 200 9.63 -6.68 22.49
C VAL A 200 8.30 -5.94 22.56
N ILE A 201 7.34 -6.50 23.28
CA ILE A 201 6.09 -5.85 23.68
C ILE A 201 5.81 -6.11 25.16
N ALA A 202 5.46 -5.06 25.89
CA ALA A 202 5.33 -5.03 27.34
C ALA A 202 4.08 -4.27 27.78
N THR A 203 3.71 -4.46 29.05
CA THR A 203 2.53 -3.79 29.64
C THR A 203 2.84 -2.43 30.26
N ASP A 204 4.10 -2.02 30.29
CA ASP A 204 4.56 -0.74 30.81
C ASP A 204 5.57 -0.08 29.87
N GLN A 205 5.60 1.25 29.88
CA GLN A 205 6.43 2.06 28.98
C GLN A 205 7.93 1.86 29.22
N ALA A 206 8.34 1.48 30.44
CA ALA A 206 9.74 1.18 30.75
C ALA A 206 10.19 -0.21 30.27
N LEU A 207 9.30 -0.96 29.61
CA LEU A 207 9.54 -2.30 29.06
C LEU A 207 10.05 -3.31 30.10
N ARG A 208 9.59 -3.20 31.35
CA ARG A 208 9.99 -4.12 32.44
C ARG A 208 9.16 -5.40 32.45
N ASN A 209 7.87 -5.30 32.11
CA ASN A 209 6.92 -6.41 32.12
C ASN A 209 6.63 -6.84 30.67
N ILE A 210 7.63 -7.46 30.04
CA ILE A 210 7.56 -8.02 28.69
C ILE A 210 6.56 -9.18 28.67
N VAL A 211 5.61 -9.13 27.73
CA VAL A 211 4.59 -10.18 27.53
C VAL A 211 4.84 -11.01 26.28
N ASN A 212 5.53 -10.46 25.28
CA ASN A 212 5.98 -11.19 24.11
C ASN A 212 7.25 -10.53 23.53
N GLN A 213 8.08 -11.30 22.85
CA GLN A 213 9.31 -10.85 22.21
C GLN A 213 9.76 -11.87 21.17
N GLY A 214 10.61 -11.43 20.25
CA GLY A 214 11.19 -12.33 19.26
C GLY A 214 12.30 -11.68 18.46
N VAL A 215 12.76 -12.43 17.45
CA VAL A 215 13.69 -11.95 16.44
C VAL A 215 13.08 -12.22 15.07
N VAL A 216 13.14 -11.23 14.21
CA VAL A 216 12.72 -11.32 12.80
C VAL A 216 13.84 -10.77 11.93
N THR A 217 13.91 -11.23 10.69
CA THR A 217 14.94 -10.78 9.75
C THR A 217 14.34 -9.76 8.80
N ALA A 218 14.87 -8.54 8.82
CA ALA A 218 14.58 -7.51 7.84
C ALA A 218 15.33 -7.85 6.54
N LEU A 219 14.60 -8.03 5.45
CA LEU A 219 15.12 -8.54 4.19
C LEU A 219 15.22 -7.41 3.13
N PRO A 220 16.30 -7.31 2.34
CA PRO A 220 16.42 -6.34 1.24
C PRO A 220 15.27 -6.41 0.23
N GLU A 221 14.77 -7.62 -0.04
CA GLU A 221 13.69 -7.86 -0.99
C GLU A 221 12.37 -7.22 -0.54
N ARG A 222 12.24 -6.89 0.74
CA ARG A 222 11.11 -6.17 1.35
C ARG A 222 11.52 -4.81 1.91
N ASP A 223 12.58 -4.23 1.36
CA ASP A 223 13.10 -2.91 1.71
C ASP A 223 13.40 -2.75 3.21
N HIS A 224 13.85 -3.85 3.83
CA HIS A 224 14.14 -3.95 5.27
C HIS A 224 12.99 -3.50 6.17
N THR A 225 11.76 -3.55 5.67
CA THR A 225 10.56 -3.40 6.48
C THR A 225 10.38 -4.65 7.34
N VAL A 226 9.92 -4.45 8.56
CA VAL A 226 9.65 -5.48 9.55
C VAL A 226 8.18 -5.40 9.91
N LYS A 227 7.49 -6.54 9.84
CA LYS A 227 6.12 -6.70 10.33
C LYS A 227 6.03 -7.91 11.23
N VAL A 228 5.50 -7.71 12.43
CA VAL A 228 5.28 -8.76 13.43
C VAL A 228 3.82 -8.75 13.83
N ASP A 229 3.10 -9.86 13.65
CA ASP A 229 1.79 -10.05 14.28
C ASP A 229 2.01 -10.54 15.73
N ALA A 230 2.09 -9.60 16.67
CA ALA A 230 2.45 -9.89 18.05
C ALA A 230 1.27 -10.55 18.77
N LEU A 231 1.33 -11.88 18.91
CA LEU A 231 0.28 -12.72 19.49
C LEU A 231 0.28 -12.75 21.04
N GLY A 232 -0.77 -13.31 21.63
CA GLY A 232 -0.84 -13.65 23.06
C GLY A 232 -1.17 -12.46 23.96
N LEU A 233 -1.77 -11.41 23.40
CA LEU A 233 -2.14 -10.20 24.12
C LEU A 233 -3.53 -10.33 24.74
N SER A 234 -3.81 -9.51 25.75
CA SER A 234 -5.13 -9.42 26.37
C SER A 234 -5.99 -8.37 25.64
N PRO A 235 -7.29 -8.59 25.47
CA PRO A 235 -8.20 -7.65 24.83
C PRO A 235 -8.31 -6.29 25.54
N GLY A 236 -8.56 -5.24 24.77
CA GLY A 236 -8.87 -3.88 25.25
C GLY A 236 -7.78 -3.23 26.08
N ARG A 237 -6.52 -3.61 25.87
CA ARG A 237 -5.38 -3.23 26.72
C ARG A 237 -4.32 -2.46 25.94
N THR A 238 -3.76 -1.45 26.59
CA THR A 238 -2.62 -0.69 26.07
C THR A 238 -1.32 -1.44 26.35
N TYR A 239 -0.45 -1.48 25.34
CA TYR A 239 0.88 -2.09 25.37
C TYR A 239 1.92 -1.12 24.83
N TYR A 240 3.19 -1.39 25.14
CA TYR A 240 4.34 -0.64 24.66
C TYR A 240 5.32 -1.58 23.98
N TYR A 241 5.91 -1.17 22.87
CA TYR A 241 6.79 -2.02 22.08
C TYR A 241 8.03 -1.28 21.59
N ARG A 242 9.07 -2.03 21.24
CA ARG A 242 10.33 -1.49 20.73
C ARG A 242 11.07 -2.52 19.89
N PHE A 243 11.85 -2.03 18.94
CA PHE A 243 12.77 -2.81 18.11
C PHE A 243 14.24 -2.52 18.46
N ASP A 244 15.11 -3.48 18.21
CA ASP A 244 16.57 -3.32 18.27
C ASP A 244 17.20 -4.00 17.05
N ALA A 245 18.11 -3.28 16.39
CA ALA A 245 18.92 -3.78 15.29
C ALA A 245 20.34 -3.24 15.42
N ASP A 246 21.34 -4.12 15.33
CA ASP A 246 22.76 -3.77 15.48
C ASP A 246 23.11 -2.96 16.74
N GLY A 247 22.40 -3.20 17.85
CA GLY A 247 22.61 -2.50 19.12
C GLY A 247 22.08 -1.06 19.15
N GLN A 248 21.32 -0.65 18.14
CA GLN A 248 20.53 0.58 18.17
C GLN A 248 19.08 0.22 18.51
N GLU A 249 18.45 1.04 19.36
CA GLU A 249 17.05 0.87 19.77
C GLU A 249 16.14 1.85 19.01
N SER A 250 14.95 1.39 18.64
CA SER A 250 13.91 2.27 18.08
C SER A 250 13.30 3.14 19.19
N PRO A 251 12.54 4.19 18.83
CA PRO A 251 11.58 4.79 19.75
C PRO A 251 10.63 3.73 20.30
N THR A 252 10.18 3.90 21.56
CA THR A 252 9.17 3.05 22.16
C THR A 252 7.78 3.45 21.65
N GLY A 253 7.10 2.55 20.95
CA GLY A 253 5.72 2.72 20.51
C GLY A 253 4.70 2.37 21.59
N ARG A 254 3.50 2.92 21.48
CA ARG A 254 2.29 2.60 22.24
C ARG A 254 1.26 2.02 21.27
N THR A 255 0.56 0.98 21.69
CA THR A 255 -0.48 0.34 20.90
C THR A 255 -1.63 -0.13 21.80
N ARG A 256 -2.72 -0.60 21.20
CA ARG A 256 -3.92 -1.06 21.91
C ARG A 256 -4.59 -2.21 21.16
N THR A 257 -4.92 -3.28 21.87
CA THR A 257 -5.73 -4.39 21.35
C THR A 257 -7.21 -4.05 21.36
N LEU A 258 -7.98 -4.69 20.48
CA LEU A 258 -9.44 -4.52 20.46
C LEU A 258 -10.08 -5.11 21.72
N PRO A 259 -11.14 -4.49 22.25
CA PRO A 259 -11.90 -5.04 23.36
C PRO A 259 -12.83 -6.18 22.93
N ASP A 260 -12.94 -7.22 23.75
CA ASP A 260 -13.81 -8.40 23.55
C ASP A 260 -15.18 -8.29 24.23
N ARG A 261 -15.28 -7.45 25.28
CA ARG A 261 -16.45 -7.26 26.15
C ARG A 261 -17.10 -5.88 25.98
N THR A 262 -18.06 -5.55 26.86
CA THR A 262 -18.75 -4.26 26.87
C THR A 262 -17.77 -3.09 26.91
N VAL A 263 -17.82 -2.27 25.86
CA VAL A 263 -17.12 -1.00 25.71
C VAL A 263 -18.15 0.09 25.98
N THR A 264 -17.86 1.00 26.91
CA THR A 264 -18.77 2.11 27.24
C THR A 264 -18.53 3.33 26.38
N ARG A 265 -17.33 3.46 25.81
CA ARG A 265 -16.92 4.58 24.97
C ARG A 265 -15.79 4.16 24.03
N LEU A 266 -15.80 4.67 22.80
CA LEU A 266 -14.78 4.45 21.78
C LEU A 266 -14.46 5.78 21.08
N ARG A 267 -13.18 6.04 20.82
CA ARG A 267 -12.74 7.24 20.10
C ARG A 267 -11.80 6.95 18.95
N PHE A 268 -12.11 7.52 17.79
CA PHE A 268 -11.23 7.48 16.61
C PHE A 268 -10.80 8.89 16.21
N ALA A 269 -9.53 9.03 15.83
CA ALA A 269 -9.12 10.13 14.96
C ALA A 269 -9.21 9.62 13.52
N VAL A 270 -9.92 10.34 12.66
CA VAL A 270 -10.15 10.01 11.25
C VAL A 270 -9.42 11.05 10.40
N VAL A 271 -8.60 10.58 9.47
CA VAL A 271 -7.66 11.39 8.67
C VAL A 271 -7.59 10.86 7.23
N SER A 272 -7.27 11.74 6.29
CA SER A 272 -6.98 11.41 4.89
C SER A 272 -6.17 12.52 4.22
N CYS A 273 -5.70 12.28 3.00
CA CYS A 273 -5.21 13.32 2.08
C CYS A 273 -4.07 14.16 2.67
N SER A 274 -2.88 13.55 2.71
CA SER A 274 -1.68 14.10 3.36
C SER A 274 -0.61 14.57 2.38
N ASN A 275 -0.95 15.37 1.37
CA ASN A 275 0.04 15.77 0.36
C ASN A 275 1.24 16.51 0.98
N TYR A 276 2.43 15.91 0.86
CA TYR A 276 3.67 16.34 1.52
C TYR A 276 4.18 17.71 1.04
N PRO A 277 4.21 18.02 -0.27
CA PRO A 277 4.53 19.34 -0.83
C PRO A 277 3.69 20.52 -0.35
N PHE A 278 2.44 20.31 0.08
CA PHE A 278 1.53 21.43 0.43
C PHE A 278 1.72 21.95 1.85
N GLY A 279 2.36 21.20 2.75
CA GLY A 279 2.59 21.69 4.09
C GLY A 279 3.09 20.66 5.09
N TYR A 280 3.17 21.12 6.33
CA TYR A 280 3.54 20.34 7.50
C TYR A 280 2.33 19.60 8.05
N PHE A 281 2.55 18.36 8.51
CA PHE A 281 1.49 17.50 9.01
C PHE A 281 1.10 17.79 10.46
N ASN A 282 0.83 19.07 10.76
CA ASN A 282 0.45 19.52 12.09
C ASN A 282 -0.78 18.79 12.63
N ALA A 283 -1.71 18.36 11.77
CA ALA A 283 -2.86 17.55 12.16
C ALA A 283 -2.45 16.21 12.80
N TYR A 284 -1.42 15.55 12.27
CA TYR A 284 -0.87 14.34 12.91
C TYR A 284 -0.24 14.65 14.27
N GLY A 285 0.44 15.79 14.40
CA GLY A 285 1.00 16.24 15.68
C GLY A 285 -0.08 16.37 16.75
N ARG A 286 -1.23 16.97 16.41
CA ARG A 286 -2.38 17.08 17.32
C ARG A 286 -3.01 15.74 17.68
N VAL A 287 -3.16 14.84 16.70
CA VAL A 287 -3.63 13.47 16.94
C VAL A 287 -2.68 12.72 17.88
N ALA A 288 -1.36 12.94 17.76
CA ALA A 288 -0.38 12.29 18.62
C ALA A 288 -0.42 12.78 20.08
N GLU A 289 -0.80 14.04 20.33
CA GLU A 289 -1.00 14.61 21.67
C GLU A 289 -2.23 14.02 22.40
N ARG A 290 -3.16 13.38 21.66
CA ARG A 290 -4.39 12.81 22.21
C ARG A 290 -4.21 11.42 22.80
N ALA A 291 -4.10 11.33 24.12
CA ALA A 291 -4.06 10.04 24.82
C ALA A 291 -5.42 9.29 24.84
N ASP A 292 -6.51 9.96 24.46
CA ASP A 292 -7.90 9.50 24.51
C ASP A 292 -8.40 8.87 23.21
N VAL A 293 -7.54 8.71 22.20
CA VAL A 293 -7.82 7.98 20.95
C VAL A 293 -7.53 6.49 21.13
N ASP A 294 -8.47 5.65 20.71
CA ASP A 294 -8.32 4.18 20.72
C ASP A 294 -7.62 3.66 19.47
N ALA A 295 -7.88 4.27 18.30
CA ALA A 295 -7.18 4.01 17.05
C ALA A 295 -7.27 5.20 16.08
N VAL A 296 -6.33 5.29 15.14
CA VAL A 296 -6.39 6.23 14.00
C VAL A 296 -6.96 5.50 12.78
N LEU A 297 -7.95 6.09 12.12
CA LEU A 297 -8.50 5.62 10.84
C LEU A 297 -7.92 6.48 9.72
N HIS A 298 -7.14 5.88 8.83
CA HIS A 298 -6.62 6.57 7.65
C HIS A 298 -7.40 6.11 6.41
N LEU A 299 -8.13 7.03 5.78
CA LEU A 299 -9.13 6.71 4.75
C LEU A 299 -8.62 6.80 3.31
N GLY A 300 -7.33 7.07 3.13
CA GLY A 300 -6.66 7.08 1.83
C GLY A 300 -5.86 8.35 1.59
N ASP A 301 -5.08 8.36 0.52
CA ASP A 301 -4.14 9.42 0.17
C ASP A 301 -3.10 9.68 1.27
N TYR A 302 -2.54 8.59 1.78
CA TYR A 302 -1.42 8.57 2.72
C TYR A 302 -0.22 9.25 2.10
N PHE A 303 -0.05 9.06 0.79
CA PHE A 303 0.89 9.82 -0.04
C PHE A 303 0.30 10.09 -1.42
N TYR A 304 0.97 10.95 -2.18
CA TYR A 304 0.67 11.29 -3.58
C TYR A 304 1.82 10.85 -4.48
N GLU A 305 1.52 10.34 -5.68
CA GLU A 305 2.42 9.70 -6.65
C GLU A 305 3.20 10.69 -7.54
N TYR A 306 2.69 11.92 -7.66
CA TYR A 306 3.15 12.93 -8.62
C TYR A 306 4.64 13.23 -8.64
N ALA A 307 5.13 13.65 -9.81
CA ALA A 307 6.42 14.32 -9.94
C ALA A 307 6.43 15.69 -9.22
N PRO A 308 7.61 16.23 -8.87
CA PRO A 308 7.73 17.61 -8.40
C PRO A 308 7.09 18.62 -9.37
N ASN A 309 6.41 19.63 -8.81
CA ASN A 309 5.73 20.71 -9.54
C ASN A 309 4.49 20.31 -10.35
N GLU A 310 4.14 19.03 -10.41
CA GLU A 310 2.90 18.59 -11.05
C GLU A 310 1.69 18.84 -10.15
N TYR A 311 1.79 18.47 -8.88
CA TYR A 311 0.78 18.76 -7.86
C TYR A 311 1.43 19.20 -6.55
N GLY A 312 1.84 20.47 -6.53
CA GLY A 312 2.61 21.09 -5.44
C GLY A 312 4.13 21.01 -5.70
N SER A 313 4.83 22.14 -5.48
CA SER A 313 6.29 22.19 -5.65
C SER A 313 7.03 21.65 -4.43
N GLY A 314 6.58 22.02 -3.23
CA GLY A 314 7.25 21.70 -1.97
C GLY A 314 8.56 22.46 -1.72
N GLU A 315 9.05 23.25 -2.67
CA GLU A 315 10.33 23.97 -2.57
C GLU A 315 10.37 24.91 -1.37
N GLU A 316 9.28 25.65 -1.13
CA GLU A 316 9.17 26.61 -0.03
C GLU A 316 9.34 25.96 1.35
N PHE A 317 8.94 24.69 1.48
CA PHE A 317 8.97 23.96 2.75
C PHE A 317 10.16 23.00 2.86
N GLY A 318 10.98 22.86 1.82
CA GLY A 318 11.99 21.80 1.72
C GLY A 318 11.35 20.40 1.65
N ARG A 319 10.18 20.31 1.02
CA ARG A 319 9.32 19.12 0.95
C ARG A 319 9.00 18.72 -0.49
N VAL A 320 9.98 18.90 -1.38
CA VAL A 320 9.89 18.48 -2.79
C VAL A 320 9.78 16.96 -2.85
N HIS A 321 8.87 16.44 -3.68
CA HIS A 321 8.66 15.00 -3.79
C HIS A 321 9.92 14.23 -4.25
N GLU A 322 10.12 13.06 -3.64
CA GLU A 322 11.13 12.07 -4.04
C GLU A 322 10.44 10.73 -4.33
N PRO A 323 10.80 10.03 -5.43
CA PRO A 323 11.79 10.44 -6.43
C PRO A 323 11.30 11.65 -7.25
N GLY A 324 12.23 12.29 -7.96
CA GLY A 324 11.98 13.52 -8.73
C GLY A 324 11.15 13.33 -10.01
N HIS A 325 10.32 12.29 -10.06
CA HIS A 325 9.48 11.87 -11.17
C HIS A 325 8.23 11.15 -10.64
N GLU A 326 7.30 10.88 -11.54
CA GLU A 326 6.06 10.13 -11.28
C GLU A 326 6.36 8.73 -10.72
N VAL A 327 5.67 8.34 -9.65
CA VAL A 327 5.93 7.05 -8.98
C VAL A 327 5.30 5.89 -9.76
N VAL A 328 6.13 5.04 -10.37
CA VAL A 328 5.66 3.93 -11.23
C VAL A 328 6.22 2.57 -10.79
N THR A 329 7.51 2.51 -10.44
CA THR A 329 8.17 1.25 -10.09
C THR A 329 8.09 0.95 -8.59
N LEU A 330 8.32 -0.30 -8.19
CA LEU A 330 8.39 -0.67 -6.77
C LEU A 330 9.41 0.17 -5.99
N ALA A 331 10.56 0.49 -6.60
CA ALA A 331 11.56 1.34 -5.98
C ALA A 331 11.04 2.77 -5.76
N ASP A 332 10.32 3.33 -6.73
CA ASP A 332 9.72 4.66 -6.62
C ASP A 332 8.71 4.71 -5.47
N TYR A 333 7.80 3.71 -5.39
CA TYR A 333 6.80 3.65 -4.32
C TYR A 333 7.43 3.54 -2.93
N ARG A 334 8.51 2.75 -2.80
CA ARG A 334 9.27 2.64 -1.55
C ARG A 334 9.94 3.97 -1.17
N VAL A 335 10.53 4.68 -2.13
CA VAL A 335 11.12 6.01 -1.89
C VAL A 335 10.04 7.00 -1.45
N ARG A 336 8.87 7.01 -2.09
CA ARG A 336 7.77 7.92 -1.73
C ARG A 336 7.23 7.62 -0.32
N HIS A 337 7.02 6.35 0.01
CA HIS A 337 6.65 5.95 1.38
C HIS A 337 7.72 6.35 2.41
N ALA A 338 9.00 6.13 2.08
CA ALA A 338 10.13 6.52 2.91
C ALA A 338 10.09 8.02 3.20
N GLN A 339 9.98 8.84 2.16
CA GLN A 339 9.91 10.30 2.27
C GLN A 339 8.80 10.74 3.22
N TYR A 340 7.57 10.26 3.01
CA TYR A 340 6.44 10.67 3.84
C TYR A 340 6.65 10.29 5.30
N LYS A 341 7.18 9.09 5.55
CA LYS A 341 7.51 8.62 6.91
C LYS A 341 8.75 9.28 7.52
N THR A 342 9.40 10.23 6.87
CA THR A 342 10.42 11.08 7.53
C THR A 342 9.78 12.23 8.31
N ASP A 343 8.49 12.52 8.10
CA ASP A 343 7.81 13.59 8.81
C ASP A 343 7.66 13.28 10.32
N PRO A 344 8.14 14.16 11.22
CA PRO A 344 8.16 13.88 12.66
C PRO A 344 6.77 13.77 13.28
N ASP A 345 5.79 14.53 12.79
CA ASP A 345 4.43 14.52 13.33
C ASP A 345 3.70 13.23 12.92
N LEU A 346 3.92 12.77 11.68
CA LEU A 346 3.46 11.46 11.23
C LEU A 346 4.10 10.32 12.02
N GLN A 347 5.42 10.37 12.24
CA GLN A 347 6.12 9.35 13.05
C GLN A 347 5.58 9.30 14.48
N GLU A 348 5.33 10.45 15.10
CA GLU A 348 4.83 10.52 16.47
C GLU A 348 3.39 10.02 16.57
N ALA A 349 2.53 10.32 15.59
CA ALA A 349 1.17 9.77 15.53
C ALA A 349 1.15 8.24 15.32
N HIS A 350 2.03 7.70 14.48
CA HIS A 350 2.24 6.24 14.33
C HIS A 350 2.79 5.59 15.60
N ARG A 351 3.68 6.29 16.31
CA ARG A 351 4.27 5.80 17.56
C ARG A 351 3.25 5.72 18.68
N GLN A 352 2.25 6.60 18.71
CA GLN A 352 1.31 6.72 19.84
C GLN A 352 0.09 5.80 19.77
N HIS A 353 -0.37 5.46 18.56
CA HIS A 353 -1.67 4.82 18.34
C HIS A 353 -1.58 3.62 17.39
N PRO A 354 -2.49 2.64 17.50
CA PRO A 354 -2.70 1.67 16.42
C PRO A 354 -3.47 2.33 15.27
N TRP A 355 -3.06 2.03 14.04
CA TRP A 355 -3.66 2.55 12.81
C TRP A 355 -4.46 1.47 12.08
N ILE A 356 -5.63 1.85 11.59
CA ILE A 356 -6.47 1.06 10.68
C ILE A 356 -6.53 1.84 9.38
N CYS A 357 -5.74 1.41 8.40
CA CYS A 357 -5.59 2.13 7.13
C CYS A 357 -6.33 1.45 5.99
N VAL A 358 -6.80 2.25 5.05
CA VAL A 358 -7.19 1.82 3.71
C VAL A 358 -6.64 2.82 2.70
N TRP A 359 -6.27 2.33 1.52
CA TRP A 359 -5.81 3.20 0.43
C TRP A 359 -6.99 3.91 -0.22
N ASP A 360 -6.72 5.01 -0.91
CA ASP A 360 -7.55 5.52 -1.98
C ASP A 360 -6.80 5.41 -3.33
N ASP A 361 -6.93 6.37 -4.24
CA ASP A 361 -6.33 6.27 -5.57
C ASP A 361 -4.84 6.59 -5.55
N HIS A 362 -4.42 7.65 -4.87
CA HIS A 362 -3.04 8.17 -4.92
C HIS A 362 -1.97 7.24 -4.35
N GLU A 363 -2.35 6.22 -3.57
CA GLU A 363 -1.46 5.10 -3.23
C GLU A 363 -1.02 4.28 -4.45
N SER A 364 -1.77 4.37 -5.55
CA SER A 364 -1.44 3.82 -6.85
C SER A 364 -1.20 4.96 -7.84
N THR A 365 -2.26 5.61 -8.31
CA THR A 365 -2.24 6.85 -9.08
C THR A 365 -3.65 7.42 -9.23
N ASN A 366 -3.73 8.73 -9.47
CA ASN A 366 -4.97 9.51 -9.45
C ASN A 366 -6.14 8.89 -10.26
N ASN A 367 -7.31 8.90 -9.64
CA ASN A 367 -8.57 8.31 -10.06
C ASN A 367 -8.43 6.87 -10.61
N SER A 368 -7.76 6.00 -9.86
CA SER A 368 -7.66 4.59 -10.21
C SER A 368 -8.98 3.81 -10.04
N TRP A 369 -9.14 2.80 -10.89
CA TRP A 369 -10.17 1.77 -10.80
C TRP A 369 -9.50 0.39 -10.98
N ARG A 370 -10.28 -0.69 -11.04
CA ARG A 370 -9.75 -2.05 -11.14
C ARG A 370 -8.76 -2.24 -12.29
N ASP A 371 -9.09 -1.71 -13.46
CA ASP A 371 -8.42 -2.02 -14.74
C ASP A 371 -7.63 -0.85 -15.34
N GLY A 372 -7.53 0.28 -14.64
CA GLY A 372 -6.75 1.43 -15.10
C GLY A 372 -6.79 2.59 -14.11
N ALA A 373 -6.25 3.73 -14.52
CA ALA A 373 -6.34 4.98 -13.77
C ALA A 373 -6.32 6.18 -14.72
N GLN A 374 -6.75 7.35 -14.25
CA GLN A 374 -6.76 8.56 -15.07
C GLN A 374 -5.34 9.11 -15.25
N ASN A 375 -4.52 9.07 -14.19
CA ASN A 375 -3.12 9.47 -14.24
C ASN A 375 -2.20 8.25 -14.50
N HIS A 376 -2.49 7.49 -15.55
CA HIS A 376 -1.62 6.42 -15.99
C HIS A 376 -1.58 6.34 -17.51
N ASN A 377 -0.37 6.43 -18.07
CA ASN A 377 -0.17 6.41 -19.51
C ASN A 377 0.92 5.41 -19.93
N PRO A 378 0.56 4.25 -20.50
CA PRO A 378 1.54 3.31 -21.05
C PRO A 378 2.41 3.91 -22.16
N GLU A 379 1.87 4.86 -22.95
CA GLU A 379 2.59 5.50 -24.07
C GLU A 379 3.68 6.48 -23.59
N SER A 380 3.60 6.98 -22.36
CA SER A 380 4.67 7.81 -21.76
C SER A 380 5.77 6.98 -21.10
N GLY A 381 5.71 5.65 -21.19
CA GLY A 381 6.70 4.74 -20.62
C GLY A 381 6.40 4.28 -19.19
N GLU A 382 5.18 4.50 -18.68
CA GLU A 382 4.78 4.03 -17.35
C GLU A 382 4.47 2.52 -17.30
N GLY A 383 4.53 1.83 -18.44
CA GLY A 383 4.31 0.39 -18.54
C GLY A 383 2.85 -0.02 -18.35
N ASN A 384 2.64 -1.29 -18.02
CA ASN A 384 1.31 -1.87 -17.86
C ASN A 384 0.68 -1.50 -16.50
N TRP A 385 -0.59 -1.10 -16.52
CA TRP A 385 -1.35 -0.78 -15.30
C TRP A 385 -1.33 -1.91 -14.27
N SER A 386 -1.53 -3.15 -14.70
CA SER A 386 -1.53 -4.30 -13.81
C SER A 386 -0.21 -4.44 -13.04
N THR A 387 0.92 -4.11 -13.67
CA THR A 387 2.24 -4.07 -13.05
C THR A 387 2.34 -2.94 -12.03
N ARG A 388 1.98 -1.70 -12.42
CA ARG A 388 1.98 -0.52 -11.52
C ARG A 388 1.11 -0.76 -10.28
N ARG A 389 -0.12 -1.25 -10.49
CA ARG A 389 -1.06 -1.64 -9.42
C ARG A 389 -0.46 -2.69 -8.49
N ALA A 390 0.17 -3.74 -9.02
CA ALA A 390 0.74 -4.80 -8.20
C ALA A 390 1.91 -4.31 -7.32
N VAL A 391 2.79 -3.46 -7.86
CA VAL A 391 3.91 -2.91 -7.08
C VAL A 391 3.46 -1.86 -6.07
N ALA A 392 2.43 -1.06 -6.39
CA ALA A 392 1.79 -0.13 -5.46
C ALA A 392 1.21 -0.87 -4.23
N ILE A 393 0.41 -1.91 -4.48
CA ILE A 393 -0.18 -2.75 -3.41
C ILE A 393 0.93 -3.40 -2.56
N ARG A 394 1.98 -3.92 -3.20
CA ARG A 394 3.13 -4.51 -2.49
C ARG A 394 3.80 -3.49 -1.58
N ALA A 395 4.14 -2.31 -2.09
CA ALA A 395 4.78 -1.25 -1.32
C ALA A 395 3.90 -0.80 -0.15
N TYR A 396 2.60 -0.63 -0.38
CA TYR A 396 1.64 -0.25 0.66
C TYR A 396 1.61 -1.26 1.82
N HIS A 397 1.56 -2.56 1.50
CA HIS A 397 1.64 -3.60 2.51
C HIS A 397 3.01 -3.65 3.20
N GLU A 398 4.13 -3.46 2.48
CA GLU A 398 5.46 -3.39 3.09
C GLU A 398 5.57 -2.24 4.10
N TRP A 399 5.02 -1.07 3.76
CA TRP A 399 5.26 0.18 4.48
C TRP A 399 4.21 0.56 5.52
N LEU A 400 3.03 -0.05 5.53
CA LEU A 400 2.02 0.20 6.56
C LEU A 400 1.85 -0.98 7.53
N PRO A 401 1.40 -0.72 8.78
CA PRO A 401 1.21 -1.75 9.81
C PRO A 401 -0.09 -2.56 9.57
N ILE A 402 -0.24 -3.10 8.37
CA ILE A 402 -1.43 -3.83 7.90
C ILE A 402 -1.10 -5.32 7.81
N ARG A 403 -2.03 -6.14 8.27
CA ARG A 403 -1.91 -7.59 8.20
C ARG A 403 -2.08 -8.04 6.75
N GLU A 404 -1.11 -8.77 6.24
CA GLU A 404 -1.24 -9.45 4.95
C GLU A 404 -2.14 -10.68 5.13
N GLN A 405 -3.31 -10.69 4.49
CA GLN A 405 -4.18 -11.86 4.47
C GLN A 405 -3.85 -12.73 3.26
N PRO A 406 -3.55 -14.02 3.45
CA PRO A 406 -3.44 -14.95 2.33
C PRO A 406 -4.79 -15.05 1.63
N SER A 407 -4.81 -14.85 0.31
CA SER A 407 -6.02 -15.08 -0.50
C SER A 407 -5.67 -15.68 -1.85
N ALA A 408 -6.59 -16.49 -2.38
CA ALA A 408 -6.46 -17.10 -3.70
C ALA A 408 -6.46 -16.08 -4.84
N ASN A 409 -7.00 -14.87 -4.61
CA ASN A 409 -7.15 -13.80 -5.61
C ASN A 409 -6.19 -12.62 -5.36
N GLY A 410 -5.13 -12.83 -4.58
CA GLY A 410 -4.19 -11.79 -4.18
C GLY A 410 -4.64 -11.00 -2.93
N PRO A 411 -3.81 -10.08 -2.41
CA PRO A 411 -4.12 -9.32 -1.22
C PRO A 411 -5.33 -8.39 -1.46
N PHE A 412 -6.29 -8.40 -0.55
CA PHE A 412 -7.39 -7.44 -0.47
C PHE A 412 -7.27 -6.63 0.82
N ILE A 413 -7.73 -5.38 0.80
CA ILE A 413 -7.58 -4.46 1.93
C ILE A 413 -8.85 -4.32 2.78
N TYR A 414 -10.02 -4.62 2.23
CA TYR A 414 -11.28 -4.50 2.96
C TYR A 414 -11.36 -5.55 4.07
N ARG A 415 -11.79 -5.12 5.26
CA ARG A 415 -11.77 -5.94 6.49
C ARG A 415 -12.66 -5.31 7.56
N SER A 416 -13.03 -6.09 8.58
CA SER A 416 -13.87 -5.62 9.69
C SER A 416 -13.20 -5.77 11.05
N PHE A 417 -13.51 -4.85 11.96
CA PHE A 417 -12.98 -4.78 13.31
C PHE A 417 -14.12 -4.61 14.31
N ARG A 418 -14.15 -5.45 15.33
CA ARG A 418 -15.20 -5.44 16.34
C ARG A 418 -14.69 -4.83 17.65
N PHE A 419 -15.41 -3.82 18.14
CA PHE A 419 -15.16 -3.15 19.41
C PHE A 419 -16.23 -3.55 20.43
N GLY A 420 -16.10 -4.77 20.98
CA GLY A 420 -17.08 -5.33 21.90
C GLY A 420 -18.47 -5.44 21.28
N GLN A 421 -19.50 -4.98 22.00
CA GLN A 421 -20.87 -4.85 21.49
C GLN A 421 -21.20 -3.41 21.03
N LEU A 422 -20.25 -2.49 21.14
CA LEU A 422 -20.49 -1.08 20.89
C LEU A 422 -20.49 -0.78 19.39
N ALA A 423 -19.43 -1.17 18.67
CA ALA A 423 -19.28 -0.84 17.27
C ALA A 423 -18.62 -1.96 16.47
N ASP A 424 -19.08 -2.15 15.23
CA ASP A 424 -18.36 -2.87 14.19
C ASP A 424 -17.90 -1.84 13.16
N LEU A 425 -16.58 -1.73 12.96
CA LEU A 425 -15.96 -0.94 11.90
C LEU A 425 -15.76 -1.83 10.68
N ILE A 426 -16.34 -1.45 9.55
CA ILE A 426 -16.28 -2.17 8.27
C ILE A 426 -15.52 -1.26 7.30
N MET A 427 -14.30 -1.65 6.93
CA MET A 427 -13.45 -0.90 6.01
C MET A 427 -13.63 -1.41 4.58
N LEU A 428 -13.92 -0.51 3.63
CA LEU A 428 -14.13 -0.83 2.21
C LEU A 428 -12.93 -0.45 1.33
N ASP A 429 -12.84 -1.09 0.16
CA ASP A 429 -11.97 -0.72 -0.95
C ASP A 429 -12.83 -0.24 -2.11
N THR A 430 -12.85 1.05 -2.37
CA THR A 430 -13.63 1.66 -3.46
C THR A 430 -12.76 1.99 -4.67
N ARG A 431 -11.57 1.39 -4.83
CA ARG A 431 -10.64 1.68 -5.94
C ARG A 431 -10.23 0.42 -6.69
N LEU A 432 -9.44 -0.45 -6.06
CA LEU A 432 -8.63 -1.42 -6.79
C LEU A 432 -9.29 -2.81 -6.89
N HIS A 433 -10.31 -3.09 -6.10
CA HIS A 433 -10.96 -4.41 -6.06
C HIS A 433 -12.01 -4.58 -7.16
N GLY A 434 -13.12 -3.85 -7.08
CA GLY A 434 -14.28 -4.07 -7.93
C GLY A 434 -14.72 -2.88 -8.77
N ARG A 435 -14.11 -1.71 -8.61
CA ARG A 435 -14.57 -0.46 -9.23
C ARG A 435 -14.44 -0.48 -10.76
N SER A 436 -15.52 -0.11 -11.44
CA SER A 436 -15.54 0.26 -12.86
C SER A 436 -15.03 1.68 -13.07
N ARG A 437 -14.50 2.01 -14.25
CA ARG A 437 -14.10 3.39 -14.59
C ARG A 437 -15.25 4.41 -14.35
N GLN A 438 -14.89 5.55 -13.78
CA GLN A 438 -15.77 6.72 -13.62
C GLN A 438 -16.20 7.27 -14.99
N LEU A 439 -17.34 7.96 -15.03
CA LEU A 439 -17.79 8.61 -16.27
C LEU A 439 -17.02 9.91 -16.48
N ASP A 440 -16.66 10.20 -17.73
CA ASP A 440 -16.02 11.46 -18.09
C ASP A 440 -17.02 12.63 -18.08
N ASP A 441 -18.29 12.39 -18.47
CA ASP A 441 -19.34 13.39 -18.50
C ASP A 441 -20.38 13.15 -17.39
N PRO A 442 -20.54 14.07 -16.40
CA PRO A 442 -21.57 13.97 -15.38
C PRO A 442 -23.01 14.04 -15.91
N LYS A 443 -23.20 14.41 -17.19
CA LYS A 443 -24.50 14.45 -17.87
C LYS A 443 -24.83 13.16 -18.62
N ASP A 444 -23.95 12.16 -18.62
CA ASP A 444 -24.22 10.86 -19.21
C ASP A 444 -25.22 10.07 -18.35
N THR A 445 -26.51 10.40 -18.51
CA THR A 445 -27.60 9.75 -17.77
C THR A 445 -27.73 8.27 -18.10
N ALA A 446 -27.30 7.83 -19.29
CA ALA A 446 -27.35 6.42 -19.67
C ALA A 446 -26.26 5.63 -18.94
N GLY A 447 -25.03 6.16 -18.89
CA GLY A 447 -23.94 5.59 -18.11
C GLY A 447 -24.20 5.60 -16.60
N LEU A 448 -24.87 6.63 -16.07
CA LEU A 448 -25.28 6.67 -14.67
C LEU A 448 -26.35 5.61 -14.36
N ALA A 449 -27.27 5.36 -15.28
CA ALA A 449 -28.34 4.38 -15.11
C ALA A 449 -27.90 2.92 -15.37
N ASP A 450 -26.66 2.68 -15.82
CA ASP A 450 -26.16 1.34 -16.12
C ASP A 450 -25.94 0.53 -14.82
N PRO A 451 -26.73 -0.53 -14.56
CA PRO A 451 -26.63 -1.31 -13.33
C PRO A 451 -25.40 -2.23 -13.30
N SER A 452 -24.66 -2.36 -14.41
CA SER A 452 -23.43 -3.16 -14.48
C SER A 452 -22.22 -2.41 -13.93
N ARG A 453 -22.28 -1.07 -13.85
CA ARG A 453 -21.22 -0.26 -13.24
C ARG A 453 -21.25 -0.41 -11.73
N THR A 454 -20.08 -0.63 -11.15
CA THR A 454 -19.94 -0.94 -9.74
C THR A 454 -18.76 -0.21 -9.11
N ILE A 455 -18.88 0.10 -7.82
CA ILE A 455 -17.78 0.66 -7.02
C ILE A 455 -17.07 -0.43 -6.19
N LEU A 456 -17.82 -1.41 -5.65
CA LEU A 456 -17.28 -2.46 -4.78
C LEU A 456 -16.99 -3.78 -5.51
N GLY A 457 -17.67 -4.04 -6.63
CA GLY A 457 -17.71 -5.39 -7.22
C GLY A 457 -18.65 -6.33 -6.46
N ALA A 458 -18.99 -7.46 -7.10
CA ALA A 458 -19.97 -8.41 -6.56
C ALA A 458 -19.52 -9.06 -5.24
N ASP A 459 -18.24 -9.44 -5.14
CA ASP A 459 -17.72 -10.18 -3.99
C ASP A 459 -17.71 -9.32 -2.72
N GLN A 460 -17.19 -8.08 -2.82
CA GLN A 460 -17.18 -7.15 -1.69
C GLN A 460 -18.58 -6.64 -1.34
N GLN A 461 -19.47 -6.43 -2.33
CA GLN A 461 -20.88 -6.11 -2.06
C GLN A 461 -21.57 -7.22 -1.26
N ALA A 462 -21.37 -8.48 -1.65
CA ALA A 462 -21.91 -9.64 -0.93
C ALA A 462 -21.30 -9.79 0.47
N TRP A 463 -19.99 -9.56 0.58
CA TRP A 463 -19.29 -9.55 1.86
C TRP A 463 -19.82 -8.46 2.80
N LEU A 464 -19.99 -7.23 2.32
CA LEU A 464 -20.55 -6.11 3.10
C LEU A 464 -21.97 -6.44 3.59
N ALA A 465 -22.82 -6.96 2.71
CA ALA A 465 -24.17 -7.40 3.09
C ALA A 465 -24.11 -8.44 4.23
N GLU A 466 -23.18 -9.40 4.18
CA GLU A 466 -23.02 -10.36 5.26
C GLU A 466 -22.42 -9.75 6.54
N GLN A 467 -21.49 -8.79 6.45
CA GLN A 467 -20.98 -8.08 7.64
C GLN A 467 -22.11 -7.31 8.36
N LEU A 468 -22.99 -6.64 7.61
CA LEU A 468 -24.14 -5.93 8.17
C LEU A 468 -25.11 -6.90 8.86
N ARG A 469 -25.43 -8.04 8.22
CA ARG A 469 -26.25 -9.10 8.82
C ARG A 469 -25.62 -9.66 10.09
N ALA A 470 -24.33 -9.99 10.03
CA ALA A 470 -23.59 -10.54 11.16
C ALA A 470 -23.60 -9.57 12.34
N SER A 471 -23.28 -8.30 12.07
CA SER A 471 -23.33 -7.22 13.06
C SER A 471 -24.72 -7.12 13.71
N LYS A 472 -25.80 -7.16 12.91
CA LYS A 472 -27.18 -7.12 13.41
C LYS A 472 -27.50 -8.35 14.28
N ARG A 473 -27.20 -9.55 13.79
CA ARG A 473 -27.42 -10.82 14.55
C ARG A 473 -26.69 -10.83 15.88
N GLN A 474 -25.52 -10.20 15.95
CA GLN A 474 -24.70 -10.10 17.16
C GLN A 474 -25.16 -8.99 18.12
N GLY A 475 -26.15 -8.18 17.74
CA GLY A 475 -26.68 -7.11 18.58
C GLY A 475 -25.71 -5.94 18.77
N THR A 476 -24.80 -5.70 17.82
CA THR A 476 -23.91 -4.54 17.89
C THR A 476 -24.70 -3.24 17.78
N THR A 477 -24.35 -2.24 18.59
CA THR A 477 -25.05 -0.95 18.62
C THR A 477 -24.82 -0.19 17.31
N TRP A 478 -23.57 0.12 16.98
CA TRP A 478 -23.17 0.92 15.83
C TRP A 478 -22.51 0.09 14.72
N ARG A 479 -22.76 0.47 13.47
CA ARG A 479 -21.96 0.07 12.30
C ARG A 479 -21.28 1.32 11.75
N LEU A 480 -19.96 1.27 11.67
CA LEU A 480 -19.15 2.34 11.10
C LEU A 480 -18.65 1.85 9.75
N LEU A 481 -18.94 2.56 8.68
CA LEU A 481 -18.47 2.25 7.33
C LEU A 481 -17.31 3.17 6.98
N GLY A 482 -16.08 2.69 7.13
CA GLY A 482 -14.88 3.44 6.76
C GLY A 482 -14.54 3.21 5.30
N GLN A 483 -14.49 4.28 4.52
CA GLN A 483 -14.25 4.21 3.08
C GLN A 483 -13.74 5.57 2.56
N GLN A 484 -13.47 5.65 1.27
CA GLN A 484 -12.70 6.72 0.66
C GLN A 484 -13.58 7.88 0.18
N LEU A 485 -14.65 7.59 -0.55
CA LEU A 485 -15.38 8.54 -1.42
C LEU A 485 -16.72 8.98 -0.82
N MET A 486 -17.10 10.24 -0.97
CA MET A 486 -18.37 10.80 -0.50
C MET A 486 -19.58 9.97 -0.92
N PHE A 487 -20.31 9.49 0.09
CA PHE A 487 -21.48 8.62 -0.05
C PHE A 487 -22.77 9.40 -0.22
N GLY A 488 -22.89 10.55 0.44
CA GLY A 488 -24.01 11.46 0.36
C GLY A 488 -24.12 12.14 -0.99
N GLN A 489 -25.36 12.51 -1.35
CA GLN A 489 -25.62 13.11 -2.64
C GLN A 489 -25.09 14.55 -2.74
N LEU A 490 -24.32 14.85 -3.77
CA LEU A 490 -23.79 16.17 -4.08
C LEU A 490 -24.00 16.52 -5.56
N ILE A 491 -25.20 17.04 -5.84
CA ILE A 491 -25.62 17.47 -7.18
C ILE A 491 -25.71 18.99 -7.27
N GLY A 492 -25.49 19.55 -8.46
CA GLY A 492 -25.69 20.97 -8.79
C GLY A 492 -27.17 21.38 -8.78
N GLU A 493 -27.43 22.68 -8.83
CA GLU A 493 -28.81 23.23 -8.88
C GLU A 493 -29.57 22.80 -10.14
N ASP A 494 -28.84 22.46 -11.21
CA ASP A 494 -29.36 21.93 -12.47
C ASP A 494 -29.62 20.41 -12.42
N GLY A 495 -29.40 19.77 -11.27
CA GLY A 495 -29.55 18.33 -11.06
C GLY A 495 -28.40 17.49 -11.61
N VAL A 496 -27.31 18.12 -12.07
CA VAL A 496 -26.13 17.43 -12.61
C VAL A 496 -25.16 17.10 -11.48
N LEU A 497 -24.53 15.92 -11.53
CA LEU A 497 -23.51 15.54 -10.54
C LEU A 497 -22.32 16.50 -10.55
N LEU A 498 -21.78 16.83 -9.37
CA LEU A 498 -20.57 17.65 -9.29
C LEU A 498 -19.28 16.84 -9.44
N ASN A 499 -19.30 15.55 -9.08
CA ASN A 499 -18.14 14.67 -9.19
C ASN A 499 -18.57 13.23 -9.49
N THR A 500 -18.25 12.73 -10.69
CA THR A 500 -18.55 11.36 -11.14
C THR A 500 -17.66 10.30 -10.50
N ASP A 501 -16.61 10.72 -9.80
CA ASP A 501 -15.69 9.84 -9.09
C ASP A 501 -16.28 9.32 -7.76
N GLN A 502 -17.29 10.00 -7.21
CA GLN A 502 -17.93 9.71 -5.92
C GLN A 502 -19.04 8.65 -6.04
N TRP A 503 -19.70 8.27 -4.93
CA TRP A 503 -20.77 7.27 -4.94
C TRP A 503 -21.98 7.66 -5.82
N ASP A 504 -22.21 8.95 -6.02
CA ASP A 504 -23.22 9.45 -6.96
C ASP A 504 -22.94 9.08 -8.41
N GLY A 505 -21.68 8.85 -8.77
CA GLY A 505 -21.29 8.30 -10.07
C GLY A 505 -21.63 6.81 -10.25
N TYR A 506 -22.06 6.13 -9.18
CA TYR A 506 -22.38 4.69 -9.12
C TYR A 506 -23.72 4.44 -8.39
N PRO A 507 -24.84 5.02 -8.85
CA PRO A 507 -26.10 5.05 -8.10
C PRO A 507 -26.67 3.64 -7.83
N ALA A 508 -26.44 2.66 -8.72
CA ALA A 508 -26.85 1.28 -8.49
C ALA A 508 -26.16 0.65 -7.28
N SER A 509 -24.85 0.91 -7.10
CA SER A 509 -24.09 0.41 -5.93
C SER A 509 -24.52 1.11 -4.64
N ARG A 510 -24.70 2.43 -4.68
CA ARG A 510 -25.22 3.22 -3.55
C ARG A 510 -26.61 2.73 -3.11
N THR A 511 -27.51 2.55 -4.07
CA THR A 511 -28.89 2.06 -3.83
C THR A 511 -28.88 0.66 -3.22
N ALA A 512 -28.03 -0.25 -3.70
CA ALA A 512 -27.95 -1.61 -3.15
C ALA A 512 -27.57 -1.63 -1.65
N ILE A 513 -26.74 -0.70 -1.19
CA ILE A 513 -26.41 -0.55 0.24
C ILE A 513 -27.60 0.02 1.02
N LEU A 514 -28.25 1.06 0.50
CA LEU A 514 -29.40 1.67 1.16
C LEU A 514 -30.58 0.70 1.27
N ASP A 515 -30.87 -0.05 0.21
CA ASP A 515 -31.88 -1.10 0.20
C ASP A 515 -31.58 -2.19 1.22
N GLN A 516 -30.31 -2.58 1.34
CA GLN A 516 -29.86 -3.54 2.34
C GLN A 516 -30.06 -3.02 3.77
N LEU A 517 -29.73 -1.75 4.06
CA LEU A 517 -29.99 -1.12 5.36
C LEU A 517 -31.49 -1.10 5.68
N ALA A 518 -32.33 -0.73 4.71
CA ALA A 518 -33.78 -0.68 4.87
C ALA A 518 -34.39 -2.07 5.08
N ALA A 519 -34.04 -3.04 4.23
CA ALA A 519 -34.52 -4.43 4.31
C ALA A 519 -34.15 -5.08 5.65
N GLU A 520 -33.00 -4.72 6.20
CA GLU A 520 -32.51 -5.22 7.48
C GLU A 520 -32.85 -4.30 8.65
N SER A 521 -33.60 -3.23 8.46
CA SER A 521 -33.96 -2.28 9.52
C SER A 521 -32.73 -1.87 10.36
N ILE A 522 -31.60 -1.62 9.70
CA ILE A 522 -30.39 -1.12 10.34
C ILE A 522 -30.50 0.41 10.37
N ASN A 523 -30.50 0.97 11.57
CA ASN A 523 -30.74 2.40 11.82
C ASN A 523 -29.65 3.06 12.70
N ASN A 524 -28.45 2.47 12.68
CA ASN A 524 -27.27 2.88 13.45
C ASN A 524 -26.02 2.80 12.57
N MET A 525 -26.10 3.38 11.37
CA MET A 525 -25.01 3.37 10.39
C MET A 525 -24.39 4.76 10.33
N VAL A 526 -23.06 4.82 10.48
CA VAL A 526 -22.25 6.03 10.33
C VAL A 526 -21.23 5.78 9.24
N VAL A 527 -21.27 6.57 8.17
CA VAL A 527 -20.29 6.54 7.08
C VAL A 527 -19.16 7.52 7.38
N LEU A 528 -17.92 7.09 7.16
CA LEU A 528 -16.71 7.88 7.36
C LEU A 528 -15.94 7.94 6.05
N THR A 529 -15.53 9.15 5.65
CA THR A 529 -15.10 9.46 4.28
C THR A 529 -13.92 10.43 4.26
N GLY A 530 -13.05 10.32 3.25
CA GLY A 530 -11.96 11.26 2.93
C GLY A 530 -12.09 11.87 1.52
N ASP A 531 -11.02 11.75 0.71
CA ASP A 531 -10.90 12.13 -0.73
C ASP A 531 -11.10 13.62 -1.08
N ILE A 532 -12.23 14.23 -0.74
CA ILE A 532 -12.65 15.53 -1.30
C ILE A 532 -12.00 16.78 -0.65
N HIS A 533 -10.95 16.57 0.16
CA HIS A 533 -10.12 17.62 0.80
C HIS A 533 -10.88 18.69 1.61
N THR A 534 -12.11 18.41 2.01
CA THR A 534 -13.04 19.37 2.63
C THR A 534 -13.91 18.64 3.65
N ALA A 535 -14.43 19.35 4.67
CA ALA A 535 -15.19 18.73 5.76
C ALA A 535 -16.70 18.81 5.54
N TRP A 536 -17.41 17.72 5.81
CA TRP A 536 -18.86 17.65 5.62
C TRP A 536 -19.54 16.79 6.69
N ALA A 537 -20.79 17.14 7.02
CA ALA A 537 -21.66 16.28 7.81
C ALA A 537 -23.08 16.29 7.22
N MET A 538 -23.66 15.12 6.97
CA MET A 538 -24.97 15.01 6.34
C MET A 538 -25.77 13.77 6.75
N ASP A 539 -27.07 13.86 6.56
CA ASP A 539 -27.96 12.71 6.58
C ASP A 539 -27.91 11.97 5.24
N ILE A 540 -28.11 10.66 5.28
CA ILE A 540 -28.07 9.80 4.10
C ILE A 540 -29.46 9.25 3.82
N ALA A 541 -30.15 9.88 2.87
CA ALA A 541 -31.42 9.40 2.33
C ALA A 541 -31.23 8.82 0.90
N PRO A 542 -32.15 7.95 0.43
CA PRO A 542 -32.18 7.50 -0.97
C PRO A 542 -32.21 8.66 -1.97
N ASP A 543 -33.11 9.62 -1.74
CA ASP A 543 -33.25 10.87 -2.49
C ASP A 543 -33.59 12.02 -1.50
N PRO A 544 -32.57 12.70 -0.93
CA PRO A 544 -32.75 13.84 -0.03
C PRO A 544 -33.41 15.08 -0.64
N LEU A 545 -33.59 15.16 -1.97
CA LEU A 545 -34.25 16.31 -2.61
C LEU A 545 -35.73 16.08 -2.89
N SER A 546 -36.21 14.86 -2.65
CA SER A 546 -37.62 14.49 -2.76
C SER A 546 -38.41 14.74 -1.47
N ASP A 547 -39.75 14.70 -1.56
CA ASP A 547 -40.65 14.72 -0.40
C ASP A 547 -40.50 13.50 0.54
N GLY A 548 -39.65 12.52 0.17
CA GLY A 548 -39.32 11.34 0.97
C GLY A 548 -38.41 11.63 2.16
N TYR A 549 -37.74 12.78 2.18
CA TYR A 549 -36.84 13.21 3.25
C TYR A 549 -37.34 14.48 3.95
N ASP A 550 -37.35 14.47 5.30
CA ASP A 550 -37.67 15.64 6.13
C ASP A 550 -36.40 16.11 6.86
N PRO A 551 -35.82 17.26 6.50
CA PRO A 551 -34.60 17.77 7.14
C PRO A 551 -34.79 18.20 8.59
N GLY A 552 -36.02 18.52 9.01
CA GLY A 552 -36.29 18.95 10.39
C GLY A 552 -36.33 17.78 11.38
N SER A 553 -36.62 16.57 10.90
CA SER A 553 -36.73 15.38 11.74
C SER A 553 -35.81 14.23 11.34
N GLY A 554 -35.11 14.34 10.21
CA GLY A 554 -34.34 13.26 9.59
C GLY A 554 -35.18 12.09 9.04
N LYS A 555 -36.51 12.23 8.94
CA LYS A 555 -37.37 11.15 8.44
C LYS A 555 -36.97 10.84 7.00
N GLY A 556 -36.79 9.57 6.67
CA GLY A 556 -36.32 9.13 5.35
C GLY A 556 -34.80 8.90 5.28
N SER A 557 -34.05 9.32 6.31
CA SER A 557 -32.63 9.01 6.44
C SER A 557 -32.39 7.57 6.92
N LEU A 558 -31.38 6.92 6.35
CA LEU A 558 -30.97 5.54 6.63
C LEU A 558 -29.59 5.45 7.31
N ALA A 559 -28.80 6.52 7.27
CA ALA A 559 -27.49 6.63 7.90
C ALA A 559 -27.12 8.11 8.07
N VAL A 560 -25.98 8.38 8.69
CA VAL A 560 -25.33 9.70 8.63
C VAL A 560 -23.93 9.55 8.08
N GLU A 561 -23.36 10.60 7.51
CA GLU A 561 -22.00 10.62 7.01
C GLU A 561 -21.21 11.79 7.61
N PHE A 562 -19.96 11.49 7.99
CA PHE A 562 -18.94 12.47 8.32
C PHE A 562 -17.78 12.34 7.32
N VAL A 563 -17.52 13.41 6.58
CA VAL A 563 -16.39 13.52 5.66
C VAL A 563 -15.30 14.32 6.35
N THR A 564 -14.15 13.70 6.60
CA THR A 564 -12.99 14.41 7.17
C THR A 564 -12.35 15.30 6.11
N THR A 565 -11.84 16.45 6.54
CA THR A 565 -10.96 17.27 5.68
C THR A 565 -9.61 16.60 5.50
N SER A 566 -8.79 17.17 4.62
CA SER A 566 -7.41 16.75 4.39
C SER A 566 -6.48 17.15 5.53
N VAL A 567 -5.41 16.37 5.70
CA VAL A 567 -4.27 16.72 6.55
C VAL A 567 -3.52 17.92 5.98
N THR A 568 -3.27 17.92 4.66
CA THR A 568 -2.58 19.03 3.96
C THR A 568 -2.99 19.21 2.51
N SER A 569 -3.61 18.22 1.86
CA SER A 569 -3.95 18.31 0.44
C SER A 569 -4.91 19.47 0.15
N PRO A 570 -4.68 20.26 -0.90
CA PRO A 570 -5.39 21.51 -1.11
C PRO A 570 -6.85 21.27 -1.52
N GLY A 571 -7.77 21.99 -0.90
CA GLY A 571 -9.16 22.05 -1.32
C GLY A 571 -9.41 23.02 -2.49
N PRO A 572 -10.68 23.36 -2.76
CA PRO A 572 -11.06 24.36 -3.74
C PRO A 572 -10.33 25.69 -3.52
N GLN A 573 -9.72 26.21 -4.59
CA GLN A 573 -9.04 27.49 -4.56
C GLN A 573 -10.06 28.64 -4.65
N GLY A 574 -9.84 29.71 -3.88
CA GLY A 574 -10.71 30.88 -3.90
C GLY A 574 -10.49 31.81 -2.72
N ASP A 575 -11.11 32.98 -2.81
CA ASP A 575 -11.19 33.89 -1.68
C ASP A 575 -12.01 33.27 -0.53
N ALA A 576 -11.58 33.49 0.71
CA ALA A 576 -12.18 32.85 1.88
C ALA A 576 -13.64 33.27 2.13
N GLU A 577 -14.00 34.52 1.81
CA GLU A 577 -15.38 35.02 1.91
C GLU A 577 -16.25 34.37 0.84
N ALA A 578 -15.77 34.30 -0.41
CA ALA A 578 -16.48 33.64 -1.50
C ALA A 578 -16.72 32.14 -1.24
N LEU A 579 -15.73 31.44 -0.65
CA LEU A 579 -15.90 30.04 -0.23
C LEU A 579 -16.90 29.93 0.92
N ALA A 580 -16.95 30.89 1.85
CA ALA A 580 -17.96 30.95 2.91
C ALA A 580 -19.38 31.09 2.35
N GLU A 581 -19.56 31.99 1.39
CA GLU A 581 -20.83 32.18 0.72
C GLU A 581 -21.27 30.90 0.00
N ARG A 582 -20.33 30.22 -0.66
CA ARG A 582 -20.60 28.94 -1.32
C ARG A 582 -20.99 27.84 -0.33
N GLU A 583 -20.33 27.74 0.82
CA GLU A 583 -20.72 26.82 1.90
C GLU A 583 -22.18 27.04 2.32
N GLN A 584 -22.57 28.30 2.53
CA GLN A 584 -23.94 28.65 2.92
C GLN A 584 -24.95 28.29 1.82
N VAL A 585 -24.67 28.61 0.55
CA VAL A 585 -25.53 28.24 -0.58
C VAL A 585 -25.71 26.73 -0.65
N ILE A 586 -24.64 25.96 -0.44
CA ILE A 586 -24.71 24.50 -0.42
C ILE A 586 -25.69 24.01 0.64
N MET A 587 -25.54 24.50 1.89
CA MET A 587 -26.43 24.12 3.00
C MET A 587 -27.89 24.58 2.78
N ASP A 588 -28.10 25.77 2.20
CA ASP A 588 -29.44 26.32 1.96
C ASP A 588 -30.21 25.58 0.87
N THR A 589 -29.50 24.98 -0.10
CA THR A 589 -30.12 24.33 -1.27
C THR A 589 -30.11 22.80 -1.20
N ARG A 590 -29.40 22.20 -0.24
CA ARG A 590 -29.29 20.75 -0.06
C ARG A 590 -29.67 20.37 1.38
N PRO A 591 -30.95 20.10 1.64
CA PRO A 591 -31.51 20.01 2.99
C PRO A 591 -30.90 18.89 3.86
N HIS A 592 -30.26 17.89 3.27
CA HIS A 592 -29.58 16.82 4.01
C HIS A 592 -28.18 17.18 4.49
N ILE A 593 -27.57 18.25 3.96
CA ILE A 593 -26.22 18.68 4.31
C ILE A 593 -26.29 19.66 5.48
N HIS A 594 -25.80 19.23 6.64
CA HIS A 594 -25.85 19.98 7.89
C HIS A 594 -24.58 20.79 8.17
N TYR A 595 -23.48 20.44 7.51
CA TYR A 595 -22.19 21.10 7.65
C TYR A 595 -21.36 21.00 6.38
N VAL A 596 -20.68 22.11 6.06
CA VAL A 596 -19.66 22.19 5.01
C VAL A 596 -18.55 23.13 5.47
N ASN A 597 -17.29 22.73 5.27
CA ASN A 597 -16.15 23.62 5.28
C ASN A 597 -15.24 23.28 4.10
N LEU A 598 -15.05 24.26 3.19
CA LEU A 598 -14.30 24.10 1.95
C LEU A 598 -12.84 24.55 2.03
N ARG A 599 -12.35 24.88 3.24
CA ARG A 599 -11.16 25.73 3.40
C ARG A 599 -10.07 25.17 4.29
N GLU A 600 -10.45 24.57 5.41
CA GLU A 600 -9.54 24.33 6.53
C GLU A 600 -9.08 22.86 6.60
N HIS A 601 -7.85 22.67 7.08
CA HIS A 601 -7.20 21.36 7.20
C HIS A 601 -7.22 20.88 8.66
N GLY A 602 -7.13 19.57 8.86
CA GLY A 602 -7.22 18.99 10.20
C GLY A 602 -7.62 17.52 10.19
N TYR A 603 -8.51 17.15 11.11
CA TYR A 603 -9.00 15.79 11.28
C TYR A 603 -10.39 15.76 11.92
N LEU A 604 -11.07 14.63 11.79
CA LEU A 604 -12.33 14.36 12.47
C LEU A 604 -12.06 13.50 13.71
N LEU A 605 -12.54 13.93 14.88
CA LEU A 605 -12.58 13.09 16.08
C LEU A 605 -13.99 12.50 16.23
N LEU A 606 -14.09 11.18 16.20
CA LEU A 606 -15.35 10.45 16.38
C LEU A 606 -15.44 9.94 17.81
N ASP A 607 -16.48 10.35 18.55
CA ASP A 607 -16.76 9.96 19.93
C ASP A 607 -18.05 9.14 20.00
N ILE A 608 -17.94 7.87 20.41
CA ILE A 608 -19.03 6.90 20.34
C ILE A 608 -19.30 6.32 21.72
N ASP A 609 -20.56 6.30 22.12
CA ASP A 609 -21.08 5.54 23.26
C ASP A 609 -22.36 4.79 22.85
N SER A 610 -23.03 4.11 23.78
CA SER A 610 -24.22 3.31 23.45
C SER A 610 -25.44 4.14 23.02
N GLU A 611 -25.43 5.44 23.30
CA GLU A 611 -26.56 6.34 23.03
C GLU A 611 -26.32 7.19 21.79
N ARG A 612 -25.08 7.59 21.53
CA ARG A 612 -24.76 8.52 20.44
C ARG A 612 -23.43 8.25 19.76
N THR A 613 -23.33 8.71 18.53
CA THR A 613 -22.07 8.98 17.83
C THR A 613 -21.96 10.47 17.55
N ARG A 614 -20.85 11.07 17.96
CA ARG A 614 -20.53 12.49 17.76
C ARG A 614 -19.29 12.63 16.89
N GLY A 615 -19.41 13.37 15.80
CA GLY A 615 -18.27 13.80 14.97
C GLY A 615 -17.86 15.23 15.32
N GLU A 616 -16.60 15.42 15.68
CA GLU A 616 -16.00 16.72 16.00
C GLU A 616 -14.96 17.09 14.94
N PHE A 617 -15.15 18.23 14.27
CA PHE A 617 -14.21 18.74 13.26
C PHE A 617 -13.14 19.61 13.93
N TRP A 618 -11.91 19.12 13.97
CA TRP A 618 -10.77 19.81 14.55
C TRP A 618 -9.87 20.33 13.44
N PHE A 619 -9.66 21.65 13.40
CA PHE A 619 -8.83 22.29 12.38
C PHE A 619 -7.55 22.86 13.00
N VAL A 620 -6.44 22.72 12.28
CA VAL A 620 -5.15 23.30 12.67
C VAL A 620 -5.05 24.74 12.20
N ASP A 621 -4.32 25.57 12.96
CA ASP A 621 -4.18 26.99 12.64
C ASP A 621 -3.41 27.24 11.32
N SER A 622 -2.55 26.31 10.93
CA SER A 622 -1.70 26.43 9.74
C SER A 622 -1.21 25.07 9.26
N ILE A 623 -0.96 24.96 7.96
CA ILE A 623 -0.16 23.90 7.35
C ILE A 623 1.17 24.43 6.79
N VAL A 624 1.36 25.74 6.74
CA VAL A 624 2.57 26.39 6.17
C VAL A 624 3.60 26.75 7.23
N GLU A 625 3.22 26.76 8.50
CA GLU A 625 4.12 26.92 9.66
C GLU A 625 4.05 25.66 10.53
N ARG A 626 5.21 25.15 11.01
CA ARG A 626 5.22 24.00 11.92
C ARG A 626 4.64 24.37 13.28
N GLY A 627 3.84 23.47 13.86
CA GLY A 627 3.26 23.62 15.19
C GLY A 627 1.88 24.29 15.15
N GLY A 628 1.73 25.44 15.82
CA GLY A 628 0.44 26.15 15.95
C GLY A 628 -0.48 25.57 17.03
N GLY A 629 -1.75 25.96 17.03
CA GLY A 629 -2.81 25.34 17.81
C GLY A 629 -3.77 24.52 16.93
N GLU A 630 -4.86 24.10 17.55
CA GLU A 630 -6.05 23.59 16.87
C GLU A 630 -7.30 24.17 17.50
N ARG A 631 -8.41 24.13 16.77
CA ARG A 631 -9.73 24.52 17.27
C ARG A 631 -10.78 23.48 16.92
N LEU A 632 -11.71 23.26 17.83
CA LEU A 632 -12.97 22.60 17.52
C LEU A 632 -13.84 23.57 16.71
N ALA A 633 -14.07 23.27 15.43
CA ALA A 633 -14.82 24.13 14.52
C ALA A 633 -16.31 23.87 14.56
N ALA A 634 -16.70 22.60 14.59
CA ALA A 634 -18.09 22.18 14.70
C ALA A 634 -18.17 20.77 15.28
N ALA A 635 -19.32 20.44 15.89
CA ALA A 635 -19.63 19.10 16.34
C ALA A 635 -21.09 18.78 16.03
N TYR A 636 -21.31 17.56 15.54
CA TYR A 636 -22.64 17.05 15.23
C TYR A 636 -22.80 15.66 15.82
N THR A 637 -24.00 15.39 16.31
CA THR A 637 -24.35 14.16 17.00
C THR A 637 -25.51 13.47 16.29
N THR A 638 -25.42 12.15 16.15
CA THR A 638 -26.56 11.28 15.86
C THR A 638 -26.85 10.39 17.06
N GLN A 639 -28.13 10.29 17.43
CA GLN A 639 -28.60 9.37 18.46
C GLN A 639 -28.80 7.98 17.86
N ALA A 640 -28.59 6.93 18.65
CA ALA A 640 -28.83 5.56 18.22
C ALA A 640 -30.31 5.41 17.79
N GLY A 641 -30.51 5.01 16.54
CA GLY A 641 -31.78 4.74 15.90
C GLY A 641 -32.34 5.93 15.12
N ALA A 642 -31.74 7.12 15.25
CA ALA A 642 -32.27 8.34 14.68
C ALA A 642 -31.89 8.54 13.21
N ASN A 643 -30.68 8.12 12.80
CA ASN A 643 -30.11 8.42 11.49
C ASN A 643 -30.17 9.91 11.10
N HIS A 644 -30.07 10.80 12.10
CA HIS A 644 -30.23 12.24 11.88
C HIS A 644 -29.16 12.99 12.66
N LEU A 645 -28.47 13.91 12.00
CA LEU A 645 -27.50 14.78 12.63
C LEU A 645 -28.16 15.99 13.26
N VAL A 646 -27.75 16.29 14.50
CA VAL A 646 -28.08 17.51 15.22
C VAL A 646 -26.78 18.20 15.60
N ARG A 647 -26.73 19.51 15.42
CA ARG A 647 -25.59 20.33 15.85
C ARG A 647 -25.59 20.47 17.38
N ASP A 648 -24.43 20.31 18.00
CA ASP A 648 -24.28 20.42 19.47
C ASP A 648 -24.22 21.86 20.00
#